data_AF-A0A3D0MXU4-F1
#
_entry.id   AF-A0A3D0MXU4-F1
#
_cell.length_a   1.000
_cell.length_b   1.000
_cell.length_c   1.000
_cell.angle_alpha   90.00
_cell.angle_beta   90.00
_cell.angle_gamma   90.00
#
_symmetry.space_group_name_H-M   'P 1'
#
loop_
_entity.id
_entity.type
_entity.pdbx_description
1 polymer ?
#
loop_
_entity_poly.entity_id
_entity_poly.type
_entity_poly.pdbx_seq_one_letter_code
_entity_poly.pdbx_strand_id
1 'polypeptide(L)'
;MKKNLTRIILTLVFIFLSIYFIYPTYKDYQFNKELSKLTGQDSITFLEQNAAELKELQQDRIKLGLDLKGGMYVVLDVDVVKLLDDLAKNKDQVLTDVLNQLRASTDASDASVIEQLKSMLAARGQTLKSYYGETRDTEADIEAKLEAEINGAIDRAVEVVRNRVDQYGVAEPQIQKVGGNRIIVELPGVSNPEDVRNLLSGTALLEFKLVAEPENAVRVMQLINNILAGTTDTTLTNDSLKTSDSTSVAKDTTKSSDKNLAVKKDTTGKNKKDTIKKTDTNIASNDTSLLTDTGLAGDTTQQLSEEEFKKKNPWFYLVRLNPDGGTADGFVTENDRPAVERILQRPDVLAVLPSDVTFAWSKEAFDAGDGTKFYILYALKGEAELTGKVISNAQSNIDPTSNTPVVNMQMNDEGAADWARITGANVNKRIAIVLDNVVYSAPVVRGKITGGNSQIEGMANVQEAKLLEIVLKAGALPAPLKIIEERSIGPSLGEDSIKAGITSSIAALIIVALFMMVWYRTGGFIADIALVINVLFILGIMASFKATLTLPGIAGLILTLGMAVDTNVLIYERIREELGIGKPLKTAIEIGFKKAFSAILDSHVTSIITGVILYQFGTGPIQGFALTLLFGIVANLFTAIVITHIMIDILVEKGVKVKFG
;
A
#
# COMPACT_ATOMS: atom_id res chain seq x y z
N MET A 1 -28.27 25.45 -36.22
CA MET A 1 -27.21 24.43 -36.41
C MET A 1 -25.83 24.77 -35.79
N LYS A 2 -25.03 25.74 -36.27
CA LYS A 2 -23.66 25.96 -35.72
C LYS A 2 -23.59 26.27 -34.21
N LYS A 3 -24.58 26.98 -33.65
CA LYS A 3 -24.63 27.37 -32.22
C LYS A 3 -24.86 26.19 -31.25
N ASN A 4 -25.47 25.11 -31.74
CA ASN A 4 -25.77 23.91 -30.93
C ASN A 4 -24.72 22.80 -31.14
N LEU A 5 -23.92 22.87 -32.21
CA LEU A 5 -22.92 21.86 -32.54
C LEU A 5 -21.88 21.67 -31.43
N THR A 6 -21.33 22.77 -30.89
CA THR A 6 -20.35 22.71 -29.80
C THR A 6 -20.94 22.03 -28.55
N ARG A 7 -22.19 22.34 -28.22
CA ARG A 7 -22.85 21.75 -27.05
C ARG A 7 -23.18 20.27 -27.25
N ILE A 8 -23.58 19.87 -28.45
CA ILE A 8 -23.83 18.46 -28.82
C ILE A 8 -22.53 17.66 -28.76
N ILE A 9 -21.43 18.18 -29.32
CA ILE A 9 -20.12 17.53 -29.24
C ILE A 9 -19.71 17.37 -27.77
N LEU A 10 -19.85 18.43 -26.97
CA LEU A 10 -19.55 18.39 -25.54
C LEU A 10 -20.36 17.30 -24.83
N THR A 11 -21.67 17.21 -25.06
CA THR A 11 -22.53 16.18 -24.48
C THR A 11 -22.09 14.77 -24.88
N LEU A 12 -21.78 14.53 -26.17
CA LEU A 12 -21.33 13.22 -26.64
C LEU A 12 -19.97 12.83 -26.04
N VAL A 13 -19.05 13.78 -25.88
CA VAL A 13 -17.76 13.55 -25.22
C VAL A 13 -17.96 13.14 -23.77
N PHE A 14 -18.82 13.83 -23.02
CA PHE A 14 -19.11 13.46 -21.63
C PHE A 14 -19.78 12.08 -21.53
N ILE A 15 -20.72 11.76 -22.41
CA ILE A 15 -21.34 10.42 -22.44
C ILE A 15 -20.30 9.34 -22.71
N PHE A 16 -19.44 9.55 -23.72
CA PHE A 16 -18.37 8.61 -24.04
C PHE A 16 -17.41 8.43 -22.86
N LEU A 17 -16.99 9.53 -22.24
CA LEU A 17 -16.09 9.51 -21.09
C LEU A 17 -16.69 8.81 -19.87
N SER A 18 -17.98 9.05 -19.58
CA SER A 18 -18.68 8.34 -18.50
C SER A 18 -18.79 6.83 -18.78
N ILE A 19 -19.10 6.44 -20.02
CA ILE A 19 -19.14 5.01 -20.39
C ILE A 19 -17.75 4.38 -20.26
N TYR A 20 -16.71 5.08 -20.71
CA TYR A 20 -15.33 4.63 -20.61
C TYR A 20 -14.92 4.35 -19.15
N PHE A 21 -15.22 5.26 -18.23
CA PHE A 21 -14.90 5.06 -16.81
C PHE A 21 -15.77 4.01 -16.11
N ILE A 22 -17.01 3.78 -16.57
CA ILE A 22 -17.88 2.73 -16.02
C ILE A 22 -17.52 1.34 -16.56
N TYR A 23 -16.94 1.26 -17.75
CA TYR A 23 -16.65 0.00 -18.43
C TYR A 23 -15.87 -1.03 -17.60
N PRO A 24 -14.81 -0.68 -16.85
CA PRO A 24 -14.12 -1.61 -15.96
C PRO A 24 -15.04 -2.25 -14.93
N THR A 25 -15.94 -1.47 -14.33
CA THR A 25 -16.93 -1.97 -13.36
C THR A 25 -17.89 -2.97 -13.99
N TYR A 26 -18.33 -2.71 -15.22
CA TYR A 26 -19.20 -3.62 -15.96
C TYR A 26 -18.49 -4.93 -16.34
N LYS A 27 -17.22 -4.84 -16.74
CA LYS A 27 -16.41 -6.01 -17.10
C LYS A 27 -16.11 -6.88 -15.88
N ASP A 28 -15.79 -6.28 -14.74
CA ASP A 28 -15.64 -6.99 -13.44
C ASP A 28 -16.95 -7.70 -13.04
N TYR A 29 -18.10 -7.05 -13.23
CA TYR A 29 -19.39 -7.68 -12.97
C TYR A 29 -19.66 -8.90 -13.88
N GLN A 30 -19.38 -8.78 -15.19
CA GLN A 30 -19.48 -9.89 -16.15
C GLN A 30 -18.56 -11.04 -15.76
N PHE A 31 -17.31 -10.72 -15.41
CA PHE A 31 -16.30 -11.69 -15.00
C PHE A 31 -16.75 -12.48 -13.77
N ASN A 32 -17.20 -11.80 -12.72
CA ASN A 32 -17.72 -12.44 -11.50
C ASN A 32 -18.96 -13.33 -11.80
N LYS A 33 -19.78 -12.93 -12.78
CA LYS A 33 -20.94 -13.72 -13.24
C LYS A 33 -20.54 -14.98 -14.01
N GLU A 34 -19.43 -14.96 -14.73
CA GLU A 34 -18.87 -16.16 -15.37
C GLU A 34 -18.19 -17.06 -14.34
N LEU A 35 -17.41 -16.48 -13.44
CA LEU A 35 -16.75 -17.20 -12.36
C LEU A 35 -17.74 -17.96 -11.46
N SER A 36 -18.86 -17.34 -11.10
CA SER A 36 -19.91 -17.98 -10.28
C SER A 36 -20.63 -19.16 -10.95
N LYS A 37 -20.48 -19.33 -12.27
CA LYS A 37 -21.00 -20.50 -12.99
C LYS A 37 -19.99 -21.65 -13.07
N LEU A 38 -18.70 -21.36 -12.86
CA LEU A 38 -17.61 -22.31 -12.92
C LEU A 38 -17.40 -22.93 -11.54
N THR A 39 -17.05 -24.21 -11.47
CA THR A 39 -16.75 -24.91 -10.21
C THR A 39 -15.51 -25.78 -10.36
N GLY A 40 -14.77 -25.99 -9.27
CA GLY A 40 -13.59 -26.85 -9.28
C GLY A 40 -12.43 -26.28 -10.09
N GLN A 41 -11.72 -27.15 -10.82
CA GLN A 41 -10.48 -26.80 -11.53
C GLN A 41 -10.70 -25.71 -12.60
N ASP A 42 -11.83 -25.73 -13.29
CA ASP A 42 -12.16 -24.75 -14.34
C ASP A 42 -12.26 -23.33 -13.79
N SER A 43 -12.71 -23.16 -12.53
CA SER A 43 -12.74 -21.85 -11.88
C SER A 43 -11.35 -21.33 -11.54
N ILE A 44 -10.42 -22.22 -11.17
CA ILE A 44 -9.03 -21.88 -10.86
C ILE A 44 -8.30 -21.51 -12.15
N THR A 45 -8.46 -22.30 -13.22
CA THR A 45 -7.86 -22.02 -14.52
C THR A 45 -8.38 -20.71 -15.12
N PHE A 46 -9.67 -20.41 -14.96
CA PHE A 46 -10.25 -19.14 -15.39
C PHE A 46 -9.68 -17.94 -14.61
N LEU A 47 -9.45 -18.09 -13.30
CA LEU A 47 -8.78 -17.07 -12.48
C LEU A 47 -7.31 -16.89 -12.88
N GLU A 48 -6.58 -17.98 -13.13
CA GLU A 48 -5.18 -17.92 -13.55
C GLU A 48 -5.01 -17.25 -14.91
N GLN A 49 -5.84 -17.61 -15.90
CA GLN A 49 -5.76 -17.06 -17.25
C GLN A 49 -6.08 -15.57 -17.32
N ASN A 50 -6.94 -15.08 -16.43
CA ASN A 50 -7.40 -13.69 -16.44
C ASN A 50 -6.91 -12.89 -15.24
N ALA A 51 -5.91 -13.38 -14.48
CA ALA A 51 -5.46 -12.77 -13.23
C ALA A 51 -5.01 -11.31 -13.41
N ALA A 52 -4.24 -11.02 -14.47
CA ALA A 52 -3.75 -9.68 -14.76
C ALA A 52 -4.89 -8.71 -15.08
N GLU A 53 -5.85 -9.17 -15.89
CA GLU A 53 -7.04 -8.40 -16.27
C GLU A 53 -7.96 -8.18 -15.06
N LEU A 54 -8.17 -9.22 -14.25
CA LEU A 54 -8.98 -9.13 -13.03
C LEU A 54 -8.43 -8.07 -12.08
N LYS A 55 -7.11 -8.01 -11.92
CA LYS A 55 -6.45 -7.03 -11.06
C LYS A 55 -6.62 -5.60 -11.59
N GLU A 56 -6.44 -5.39 -12.89
CA GLU A 56 -6.66 -4.09 -13.53
C GLU A 56 -8.11 -3.64 -13.35
N LEU A 57 -9.07 -4.55 -13.60
CA LEU A 57 -10.49 -4.30 -13.42
C LEU A 57 -10.85 -3.99 -11.96
N GLN A 58 -10.23 -4.70 -10.99
CA GLN A 58 -10.43 -4.44 -9.57
C GLN A 58 -9.92 -3.06 -9.15
N GLN A 59 -8.83 -2.57 -9.75
CA GLN A 59 -8.26 -1.25 -9.44
C GLN A 59 -9.05 -0.08 -10.03
N ASP A 60 -9.74 -0.30 -11.14
CA ASP A 60 -10.45 0.74 -11.91
C ASP A 60 -11.97 0.69 -11.82
N ARG A 61 -12.55 -0.35 -11.19
CA ARG A 61 -13.97 -0.38 -10.87
C ARG A 61 -14.35 0.65 -9.80
N ILE A 62 -15.65 0.95 -9.73
CA ILE A 62 -16.22 1.73 -8.62
C ILE A 62 -15.95 0.99 -7.32
N LYS A 63 -15.29 1.67 -6.38
CA LYS A 63 -15.01 1.13 -5.05
C LYS A 63 -16.31 1.07 -4.26
N LEU A 64 -16.53 -0.02 -3.55
CA LEU A 64 -17.68 -0.17 -2.64
C LEU A 64 -17.20 0.04 -1.20
N GLY A 65 -18.01 0.72 -0.41
CA GLY A 65 -17.77 0.99 1.00
C GLY A 65 -17.89 -0.26 1.85
N LEU A 66 -17.40 -0.14 3.09
CA LEU A 66 -17.46 -1.21 4.08
C LEU A 66 -18.89 -1.67 4.39
N ASP A 67 -19.83 -0.73 4.36
CA ASP A 67 -21.25 -0.98 4.54
C ASP A 67 -21.90 -1.79 3.42
N LEU A 68 -21.26 -1.84 2.24
CA LEU A 68 -21.72 -2.63 1.10
C LEU A 68 -20.95 -3.95 0.95
N LYS A 69 -19.62 -3.95 1.17
CA LYS A 69 -18.78 -5.16 1.08
C LYS A 69 -18.76 -6.01 2.36
N GLY A 70 -19.17 -5.43 3.49
CA GLY A 70 -18.81 -5.96 4.81
C GLY A 70 -17.32 -5.78 5.11
N GLY A 71 -16.95 -5.95 6.37
CA GLY A 71 -15.56 -5.84 6.84
C GLY A 71 -15.46 -5.14 8.20
N MET A 72 -14.27 -4.63 8.50
CA MET A 72 -14.01 -3.93 9.76
C MET A 72 -13.48 -2.50 9.54
N TYR A 73 -14.01 -1.56 10.33
CA TYR A 73 -13.57 -0.18 10.47
C TYR A 73 -12.91 -0.04 11.85
N VAL A 74 -11.70 0.49 11.89
CA VAL A 74 -10.93 0.67 13.13
C VAL A 74 -10.33 2.06 13.16
N VAL A 75 -10.43 2.74 14.30
CA VAL A 75 -9.72 3.98 14.60
C VAL A 75 -8.62 3.65 15.59
N LEU A 76 -7.39 3.82 15.14
CA LEU A 76 -6.18 3.63 15.93
C LEU A 76 -5.68 4.99 16.44
N ASP A 77 -5.39 5.09 17.73
CA ASP A 77 -4.64 6.19 18.34
C ASP A 77 -3.17 5.83 18.39
N VAL A 78 -2.33 6.74 17.92
CA VAL A 78 -0.90 6.67 18.20
C VAL A 78 -0.70 7.29 19.58
N ASP A 79 -0.10 6.55 20.53
CA ASP A 79 0.18 7.06 21.89
C ASP A 79 1.30 8.12 21.85
N VAL A 80 0.93 9.32 21.41
CA VAL A 80 1.82 10.49 21.31
C VAL A 80 2.36 10.88 22.68
N VAL A 81 1.58 10.69 23.74
CA VAL A 81 2.04 11.03 25.08
C VAL A 81 3.17 10.12 25.53
N LYS A 82 3.12 8.83 25.21
CA LYS A 82 4.24 7.91 25.45
C LYS A 82 5.45 8.29 24.59
N LEU A 83 5.24 8.67 23.32
CA LEU A 83 6.33 9.19 22.49
C LEU A 83 7.00 10.42 23.11
N LEU A 84 6.21 11.37 23.63
CA LEU A 84 6.73 12.55 24.31
C LEU A 84 7.50 12.19 25.59
N ASP A 85 7.00 11.22 26.38
CA ASP A 85 7.76 10.70 27.52
C ASP A 85 9.12 10.15 27.09
N ASP A 86 9.17 9.40 25.99
CA ASP A 86 10.40 8.76 25.51
C ASP A 86 11.37 9.74 24.84
N LEU A 87 10.88 10.86 24.28
CA LEU A 87 11.71 11.94 23.75
C LEU A 87 12.28 12.87 24.84
N ALA A 88 11.75 12.82 26.06
CA ALA A 88 12.18 13.71 27.14
C ALA A 88 13.57 13.33 27.66
N LYS A 89 14.48 14.31 27.70
CA LYS A 89 15.86 14.13 28.21
C LYS A 89 15.90 13.99 29.73
N ASN A 90 15.02 14.71 30.42
CA ASN A 90 14.89 14.67 31.87
C ASN A 90 13.49 14.16 32.23
N LYS A 91 13.40 13.06 32.98
CA LYS A 91 12.12 12.54 33.47
C LYS A 91 12.00 12.84 34.95
N ASP A 92 11.12 13.77 35.31
CA ASP A 92 10.78 14.10 36.70
C ASP A 92 9.29 13.86 36.98
N GLN A 93 8.90 13.99 38.26
CA GLN A 93 7.50 13.80 38.65
C GLN A 93 6.58 14.85 38.01
N VAL A 94 7.09 16.07 37.78
CA VAL A 94 6.33 17.17 37.19
C VAL A 94 5.94 16.84 35.74
N LEU A 95 6.89 16.39 34.93
CA LEU A 95 6.64 15.94 33.56
C LEU A 95 5.68 14.75 33.55
N THR A 96 5.91 13.75 34.41
CA THR A 96 5.06 12.56 34.50
C THR A 96 3.60 12.92 34.78
N ASP A 97 3.37 13.82 35.74
CA ASP A 97 2.04 14.30 36.09
C ASP A 97 1.39 15.10 34.94
N VAL A 98 2.18 15.95 34.26
CA VAL A 98 1.71 16.73 33.09
C VAL A 98 1.32 15.79 31.95
N LEU A 99 2.14 14.79 31.64
CA LEU A 99 1.84 13.81 30.61
C LEU A 99 0.60 12.97 30.96
N ASN A 100 0.41 12.58 32.22
CA ASN A 100 -0.81 11.90 32.65
C ASN A 100 -2.06 12.78 32.50
N GLN A 101 -1.94 14.07 32.81
CA GLN A 101 -3.02 15.04 32.60
C GLN A 101 -3.28 15.30 31.10
N LEU A 102 -2.23 15.30 30.28
CA LEU A 102 -2.31 15.42 28.83
C LEU A 102 -3.04 14.22 28.21
N ARG A 103 -2.74 12.99 28.67
CA ARG A 103 -3.49 11.78 28.24
C ARG A 103 -5.00 11.93 28.47
N ALA A 104 -5.40 12.44 29.63
CA ALA A 104 -6.81 12.60 29.97
C ALA A 104 -7.53 13.74 29.21
N SER A 105 -6.78 14.68 28.61
CA SER A 105 -7.32 15.85 27.89
C SER A 105 -7.27 15.72 26.36
N THR A 106 -6.39 14.85 25.84
CA THR A 106 -6.26 14.57 24.40
C THR A 106 -7.52 13.92 23.82
N ASP A 107 -8.32 13.23 24.63
CA ASP A 107 -9.58 12.62 24.20
C ASP A 107 -10.71 13.64 23.92
N ALA A 108 -10.58 14.88 24.39
CA ALA A 108 -11.68 15.86 24.46
C ALA A 108 -11.49 17.13 23.61
N SER A 109 -10.30 17.37 23.03
CA SER A 109 -10.00 18.65 22.35
C SER A 109 -9.22 18.45 21.05
N ASP A 110 -9.65 19.15 19.98
CA ASP A 110 -8.94 19.28 18.70
C ASP A 110 -7.68 20.17 18.78
N ALA A 111 -7.36 20.72 19.96
CA ALA A 111 -6.17 21.57 20.14
C ALA A 111 -4.88 20.75 20.01
N SER A 112 -3.85 21.37 19.41
CA SER A 112 -2.54 20.72 19.22
C SER A 112 -2.01 20.16 20.54
N VAL A 113 -1.61 18.90 20.53
CA VAL A 113 -1.07 18.19 21.72
C VAL A 113 0.12 18.96 22.32
N ILE A 114 0.90 19.66 21.48
CA ILE A 114 2.05 20.44 21.92
C ILE A 114 1.63 21.76 22.58
N GLU A 115 0.59 22.44 22.07
CA GLU A 115 0.06 23.63 22.72
C GLU A 115 -0.47 23.31 24.12
N GLN A 116 -1.17 22.17 24.25
CA GLN A 116 -1.65 21.68 25.54
C GLN A 116 -0.48 21.37 26.46
N LEU A 117 0.52 20.61 26.00
CA LEU A 117 1.74 20.32 26.76
C LEU A 117 2.43 21.60 27.25
N LYS A 118 2.62 22.57 26.36
CA LYS A 118 3.23 23.87 26.64
C LYS A 118 2.46 24.63 27.70
N SER A 119 1.13 24.69 27.59
CA SER A 119 0.27 25.37 28.56
C SER A 119 0.34 24.73 29.95
N MET A 120 0.34 23.39 30.02
CA MET A 120 0.41 22.64 31.27
C MET A 120 1.78 22.74 31.95
N LEU A 121 2.86 22.75 31.16
CA LEU A 121 4.22 23.00 31.67
C LEU A 121 4.36 24.43 32.20
N ALA A 122 3.87 25.42 31.45
CA ALA A 122 3.91 26.82 31.85
C ALA A 122 3.14 27.07 33.15
N ALA A 123 1.98 26.41 33.34
CA ALA A 123 1.20 26.49 34.58
C ALA A 123 1.97 25.98 35.81
N ARG A 124 2.96 25.11 35.61
CA ARG A 124 3.85 24.59 36.66
C ARG A 124 5.21 25.31 36.72
N GLY A 125 5.36 26.42 36.00
CA GLY A 125 6.59 27.20 35.95
C GLY A 125 7.73 26.52 35.18
N GLN A 126 7.43 25.53 34.34
CA GLN A 126 8.39 24.82 33.51
C GLN A 126 8.29 25.25 32.04
N THR A 127 9.36 25.00 31.27
CA THR A 127 9.41 25.30 29.83
C THR A 127 9.62 24.03 29.03
N LEU A 128 9.27 24.04 27.74
CA LEU A 128 9.57 22.92 26.84
C LEU A 128 11.09 22.64 26.77
N LYS A 129 11.90 23.70 26.87
CA LYS A 129 13.37 23.62 26.87
C LYS A 129 13.94 22.80 28.03
N SER A 130 13.28 22.80 29.19
CA SER A 130 13.72 22.03 30.36
C SER A 130 13.80 20.52 30.09
N TYR A 131 12.92 20.02 29.22
CA TYR A 131 12.71 18.60 28.98
C TYR A 131 13.17 18.14 27.59
N TYR A 132 13.00 18.98 26.57
CA TYR A 132 13.20 18.59 25.17
C TYR A 132 14.30 19.40 24.44
N GLY A 133 14.79 20.48 25.03
CA GLY A 133 15.69 21.42 24.34
C GLY A 133 17.18 21.10 24.43
N GLU A 134 17.95 21.68 23.50
CA GLU A 134 19.41 21.81 23.61
C GLU A 134 19.83 23.23 23.99
N THR A 135 21.10 23.42 24.37
CA THR A 135 21.63 24.71 24.85
C THR A 135 21.29 25.86 23.89
N ARG A 136 21.32 25.62 22.58
CA ARG A 136 21.10 26.62 21.52
C ARG A 136 19.67 26.66 20.95
N ASP A 137 18.80 25.73 21.32
CA ASP A 137 17.45 25.69 20.76
C ASP A 137 16.58 26.81 21.34
N THR A 138 15.78 27.45 20.48
CA THR A 138 14.67 28.31 20.90
C THR A 138 13.42 27.47 21.18
N GLU A 139 12.44 28.03 21.88
CA GLU A 139 11.20 27.30 22.20
C GLU A 139 10.39 26.96 20.94
N ALA A 140 10.45 27.81 19.90
CA ALA A 140 9.85 27.54 18.60
C ALA A 140 10.56 26.40 17.85
N ASP A 141 11.90 26.31 17.94
CA ASP A 141 12.64 25.20 17.32
C ASP A 141 12.30 23.86 17.97
N ILE A 142 12.07 23.84 19.29
CA ILE A 142 11.68 22.64 20.03
C ILE A 142 10.27 22.21 19.65
N GLU A 143 9.34 23.15 19.57
CA GLU A 143 7.96 22.92 19.13
C GLU A 143 7.94 22.30 17.72
N ALA A 144 8.68 22.88 16.76
CA ALA A 144 8.80 22.33 15.41
C ALA A 144 9.45 20.94 15.37
N LYS A 145 10.49 20.69 16.20
CA LYS A 145 11.11 19.35 16.31
C LYS A 145 10.12 18.32 16.85
N LEU A 146 9.35 18.65 17.88
CA LEU A 146 8.34 17.76 18.45
C LEU A 146 7.21 17.48 17.45
N GLU A 147 6.73 18.50 16.73
CA GLU A 147 5.73 18.30 15.66
C GLU A 147 6.25 17.36 14.57
N ALA A 148 7.50 17.54 14.14
CA ALA A 148 8.12 16.67 13.15
C ALA A 148 8.25 15.22 13.64
N GLU A 149 8.61 15.00 14.91
CA GLU A 149 8.70 13.67 15.49
C GLU A 149 7.33 13.00 15.66
N ILE A 150 6.30 13.75 16.05
CA ILE A 150 4.91 13.25 16.16
C ILE A 150 4.41 12.84 14.77
N ASN A 151 4.50 13.73 13.78
CA ASN A 151 4.09 13.42 12.42
C ASN A 151 4.85 12.23 11.85
N GLY A 152 6.16 12.17 12.09
CA GLY A 152 7.00 11.02 11.72
C GLY A 152 6.60 9.74 12.44
N ALA A 153 6.16 9.77 13.70
CA ALA A 153 5.64 8.59 14.41
C ALA A 153 4.32 8.10 13.84
N ILE A 154 3.43 9.00 13.42
CA ILE A 154 2.17 8.65 12.78
C ILE A 154 2.42 8.06 11.39
N ASP A 155 3.33 8.63 10.60
CA ASP A 155 3.71 8.08 9.29
C ASP A 155 4.30 6.67 9.42
N ARG A 156 5.15 6.45 10.44
CA ARG A 156 5.67 5.12 10.81
C ARG A 156 4.54 4.15 11.15
N ALA A 157 3.60 4.57 11.99
CA ALA A 157 2.45 3.76 12.39
C ALA A 157 1.56 3.38 11.19
N VAL A 158 1.32 4.31 10.26
CA VAL A 158 0.58 4.05 9.02
C VAL A 158 1.28 2.97 8.18
N GLU A 159 2.60 3.02 8.05
CA GLU A 159 3.35 2.04 7.26
C GLU A 159 3.34 0.66 7.91
N VAL A 160 3.47 0.59 9.24
CA VAL A 160 3.31 -0.66 10.00
C VAL A 160 1.94 -1.27 9.77
N VAL A 161 0.88 -0.46 9.95
CA VAL A 161 -0.50 -0.90 9.74
C VAL A 161 -0.69 -1.40 8.31
N ARG A 162 -0.16 -0.67 7.32
CA ARG A 162 -0.23 -1.06 5.90
C ARG A 162 0.41 -2.43 5.66
N ASN A 163 1.64 -2.64 6.12
CA ASN A 163 2.35 -3.91 5.94
C ASN A 163 1.57 -5.09 6.52
N ARG A 164 1.05 -4.93 7.72
CA ARG A 164 0.32 -6.00 8.41
C ARG A 164 -0.98 -6.34 7.70
N VAL A 165 -1.69 -5.31 7.24
CA VAL A 165 -2.91 -5.49 6.47
C VAL A 165 -2.62 -6.18 5.12
N ASP A 166 -1.52 -5.82 4.46
CA ASP A 166 -1.08 -6.46 3.22
C ASP A 166 -0.74 -7.95 3.45
N GLN A 167 -0.09 -8.28 4.57
CA GLN A 167 0.22 -9.67 4.96
C GLN A 167 -1.03 -10.50 5.26
N TYR A 168 -2.04 -9.90 5.86
CA TYR A 168 -3.32 -10.55 6.08
C TYR A 168 -4.07 -10.82 4.77
N GLY A 169 -3.67 -10.17 3.67
CA GLY A 169 -4.25 -10.37 2.35
C GLY A 169 -5.59 -9.64 2.16
N VAL A 170 -5.80 -8.53 2.87
CA VAL A 170 -7.02 -7.71 2.67
C VAL A 170 -6.98 -7.07 1.30
N ALA A 171 -8.03 -7.27 0.51
CA ALA A 171 -8.16 -6.63 -0.79
C ALA A 171 -8.56 -5.15 -0.61
N GLU A 172 -7.67 -4.24 -1.02
CA GLU A 172 -7.94 -2.79 -1.11
C GLU A 172 -8.19 -2.05 0.23
N PRO A 173 -7.30 -2.17 1.23
CA PRO A 173 -7.48 -1.46 2.49
C PRO A 173 -7.44 0.07 2.31
N GLN A 174 -8.23 0.79 3.11
CA GLN A 174 -8.14 2.24 3.19
C GLN A 174 -7.51 2.63 4.53
N ILE A 175 -6.33 3.23 4.48
CA ILE A 175 -5.60 3.68 5.67
C ILE A 175 -5.39 5.18 5.53
N GLN A 176 -6.00 5.97 6.41
CA GLN A 176 -5.98 7.42 6.36
C GLN A 176 -5.63 8.00 7.73
N LYS A 177 -4.80 9.04 7.74
CA LYS A 177 -4.51 9.83 8.95
C LYS A 177 -5.67 10.79 9.17
N VAL A 178 -6.23 10.82 10.38
CA VAL A 178 -7.33 11.72 10.74
C VAL A 178 -6.97 12.48 12.01
N GLY A 179 -7.10 13.80 11.97
CA GLY A 179 -6.66 14.67 13.05
C GLY A 179 -5.13 14.66 13.22
N GLY A 180 -4.68 14.92 14.45
CA GLY A 180 -3.25 15.05 14.78
C GLY A 180 -2.55 13.78 15.27
N ASN A 181 -3.27 12.70 15.60
CA ASN A 181 -2.70 11.48 16.18
C ASN A 181 -3.48 10.18 15.90
N ARG A 182 -4.54 10.22 15.08
CA ARG A 182 -5.38 9.05 14.79
C ARG A 182 -5.18 8.54 13.37
N ILE A 183 -5.39 7.24 13.20
CA ILE A 183 -5.32 6.52 11.93
C ILE A 183 -6.62 5.74 11.77
N ILE A 184 -7.38 6.05 10.73
CA ILE A 184 -8.55 5.27 10.33
C ILE A 184 -8.09 4.15 9.39
N VAL A 185 -8.54 2.94 9.68
CA VAL A 185 -8.25 1.73 8.92
C VAL A 185 -9.57 1.07 8.53
N GLU A 186 -9.86 0.99 7.24
CA GLU A 186 -11.01 0.28 6.69
C GLU A 186 -10.54 -0.96 5.95
N LEU A 187 -11.06 -2.12 6.37
CA LEU A 187 -10.63 -3.43 5.92
C LEU A 187 -11.83 -4.18 5.34
N PRO A 188 -12.13 -3.97 4.04
CA PRO A 188 -13.27 -4.59 3.40
C PRO A 188 -13.07 -6.10 3.24
N GLY A 189 -14.17 -6.85 3.36
CA GLY A 189 -14.20 -8.31 3.18
C GLY A 189 -13.65 -9.12 4.35
N VAL A 190 -13.19 -8.49 5.43
CA VAL A 190 -12.68 -9.23 6.60
C VAL A 190 -13.83 -9.71 7.49
N SER A 191 -13.85 -11.01 7.78
CA SER A 191 -14.94 -11.65 8.53
C SER A 191 -14.66 -11.83 10.02
N ASN A 192 -13.39 -11.89 10.45
CA ASN A 192 -13.02 -12.11 11.85
C ASN A 192 -12.37 -10.86 12.47
N PRO A 193 -13.10 -10.10 13.31
CA PRO A 193 -12.57 -8.89 13.95
C PRO A 193 -11.39 -9.13 14.89
N GLU A 194 -11.36 -10.27 15.59
CA GLU A 194 -10.35 -10.53 16.62
C GLU A 194 -8.96 -10.78 15.99
N ASP A 195 -8.90 -11.48 14.86
CA ASP A 195 -7.63 -11.71 14.14
C ASP A 195 -7.01 -10.39 13.70
N VAL A 196 -7.85 -9.48 13.23
CA VAL A 196 -7.40 -8.17 12.77
C VAL A 196 -7.07 -7.25 13.93
N ARG A 197 -7.80 -7.33 15.06
CA ARG A 197 -7.42 -6.62 16.29
C ARG A 197 -6.00 -7.00 16.70
N ASN A 198 -5.71 -8.29 16.78
CA ASN A 198 -4.39 -8.79 17.15
C ASN A 198 -3.31 -8.28 16.17
N LEU A 199 -3.62 -8.34 14.87
CA LEU A 199 -2.77 -7.82 13.80
C LEU A 199 -2.48 -6.32 13.98
N LEU A 200 -3.49 -5.49 14.21
CA LEU A 200 -3.34 -4.04 14.29
C LEU A 200 -2.73 -3.57 15.63
N SER A 201 -2.98 -4.29 16.73
CA SER A 201 -2.49 -3.92 18.07
C SER A 201 -1.03 -4.32 18.36
N GLY A 202 -0.43 -5.20 17.55
CA GLY A 202 0.95 -5.65 17.76
C GLY A 202 1.97 -4.51 17.71
N THR A 203 3.13 -4.68 18.34
CA THR A 203 4.27 -3.75 18.21
C THR A 203 5.13 -4.12 17.01
N ALA A 204 5.51 -3.15 16.17
CA ALA A 204 6.37 -3.43 15.04
C ALA A 204 7.79 -3.72 15.51
N LEU A 205 8.42 -4.78 15.00
CA LEU A 205 9.78 -5.16 15.37
C LEU A 205 10.70 -4.99 14.16
N LEU A 206 11.66 -4.06 14.29
CA LEU A 206 12.76 -3.95 13.34
C LEU A 206 13.87 -4.91 13.75
N GLU A 207 14.29 -5.75 12.81
CA GLU A 207 15.31 -6.77 12.97
C GLU A 207 16.38 -6.64 11.88
N PHE A 208 17.63 -6.85 12.27
CA PHE A 208 18.74 -7.03 11.35
C PHE A 208 19.06 -8.52 11.31
N LYS A 209 18.81 -9.15 10.16
CA LYS A 209 19.01 -10.59 9.96
C LYS A 209 20.09 -10.82 8.91
N LEU A 210 20.97 -11.79 9.12
CA LEU A 210 21.88 -12.22 8.06
C LEU A 210 21.09 -12.93 6.97
N VAL A 211 21.37 -12.60 5.71
CA VAL A 211 20.88 -13.41 4.59
C VAL A 211 21.61 -14.75 4.61
N ALA A 212 20.86 -15.84 4.48
CA ALA A 212 21.40 -17.19 4.46
C ALA A 212 22.41 -17.36 3.33
N GLU A 213 23.42 -18.19 3.57
CA GLU A 213 24.43 -18.47 2.55
C GLU A 213 23.78 -19.18 1.34
N PRO A 214 24.22 -18.90 0.10
CA PRO A 214 23.57 -19.40 -1.09
C PRO A 214 23.35 -20.92 -1.10
N GLU A 215 24.35 -21.67 -0.64
CA GLU A 215 24.31 -23.14 -0.56
C GLU A 215 23.18 -23.63 0.36
N ASN A 216 23.06 -23.04 1.56
CA ASN A 216 22.02 -23.41 2.52
C ASN A 216 20.62 -23.00 2.02
N ALA A 217 20.49 -21.80 1.44
CA ALA A 217 19.23 -21.33 0.89
C ALA A 217 18.73 -22.22 -0.26
N VAL A 218 19.61 -22.59 -1.20
CA VAL A 218 19.28 -23.51 -2.30
C VAL A 218 18.92 -24.90 -1.76
N ARG A 219 19.65 -25.41 -0.76
CA ARG A 219 19.33 -26.69 -0.12
C ARG A 219 17.92 -26.71 0.46
N VAL A 220 17.52 -25.67 1.18
CA VAL A 220 16.16 -25.55 1.74
C VAL A 220 15.13 -25.48 0.62
N MET A 221 15.37 -24.69 -0.43
CA MET A 221 14.47 -24.62 -1.58
C MET A 221 14.32 -25.96 -2.32
N GLN A 222 15.38 -26.75 -2.41
CA GLN A 222 15.34 -28.11 -2.96
C GLN A 222 14.51 -29.06 -2.10
N LEU A 223 14.61 -28.97 -0.77
CA LEU A 223 13.78 -29.76 0.14
C LEU A 223 12.30 -29.44 -0.06
N ILE A 224 11.96 -28.14 -0.17
CA ILE A 224 10.59 -27.70 -0.47
C ILE A 224 10.15 -28.25 -1.83
N ASN A 225 10.99 -28.17 -2.85
CA ASN A 225 10.71 -28.71 -4.17
C ASN A 225 10.39 -30.22 -4.14
N ASN A 226 11.19 -31.01 -3.42
CA ASN A 226 11.02 -32.46 -3.33
C ASN A 226 9.70 -32.83 -2.64
N ILE A 227 9.35 -32.12 -1.58
CA ILE A 227 8.07 -32.28 -0.86
C ILE A 227 6.88 -31.98 -1.79
N LEU A 228 6.97 -30.91 -2.58
CA LEU A 228 5.94 -30.53 -3.55
C LEU A 228 5.84 -31.52 -4.72
N ALA A 229 6.97 -32.08 -5.16
CA ALA A 229 7.04 -33.07 -6.24
C ALA A 229 6.58 -34.48 -5.79
N GLY A 230 6.36 -34.69 -4.49
CA GLY A 230 5.93 -35.98 -3.94
C GLY A 230 7.06 -37.01 -3.83
N THR A 231 8.32 -36.56 -3.80
CA THR A 231 9.50 -37.41 -3.71
C THR A 231 9.85 -37.66 -2.23
N THR A 232 10.01 -38.92 -1.83
CA THR A 232 10.31 -39.34 -0.44
C THR A 232 11.74 -39.08 0.03
N ASP A 233 12.56 -38.42 -0.80
CA ASP A 233 13.98 -38.16 -0.51
C ASP A 233 14.13 -36.84 0.25
N THR A 234 13.80 -36.88 1.54
CA THR A 234 13.98 -35.77 2.51
C THR A 234 15.36 -35.79 3.18
N THR A 235 16.21 -36.74 2.83
CA THR A 235 17.57 -36.87 3.37
C THR A 235 18.63 -36.45 2.34
N LEU A 236 18.89 -35.14 2.23
CA LEU A 236 20.19 -34.69 1.73
C LEU A 236 21.22 -34.95 2.84
N THR A 237 21.90 -36.11 2.78
CA THR A 237 22.92 -36.52 3.75
C THR A 237 24.09 -35.55 3.81
N ASN A 238 24.51 -35.18 5.04
CA ASN A 238 25.64 -34.29 5.36
C ASN A 238 27.05 -34.87 5.00
N ASP A 239 27.18 -35.77 4.03
CA ASP A 239 28.42 -36.53 3.83
C ASP A 239 29.43 -35.89 2.85
N SER A 240 29.09 -34.74 2.27
CA SER A 240 30.02 -33.94 1.46
C SER A 240 30.20 -32.56 2.07
N LEU A 241 30.76 -32.47 3.28
CA LEU A 241 31.46 -31.31 3.88
C LEU A 241 31.78 -31.61 5.36
N LYS A 242 32.66 -32.60 5.61
CA LYS A 242 33.46 -32.61 6.83
C LYS A 242 34.81 -31.98 6.53
N THR A 243 34.97 -30.71 6.88
CA THR A 243 36.28 -30.11 7.13
C THR A 243 36.34 -29.60 8.56
N SER A 244 36.90 -30.46 9.41
CA SER A 244 37.87 -30.13 10.45
C SER A 244 37.58 -28.93 11.37
N ASP A 245 36.71 -29.14 12.36
CA ASP A 245 36.95 -28.55 13.67
C ASP A 245 37.93 -29.44 14.44
N SER A 246 39.14 -28.94 14.63
CA SER A 246 40.06 -29.41 15.66
C SER A 246 40.58 -28.21 16.41
N THR A 247 39.86 -27.87 17.49
CA THR A 247 40.41 -27.15 18.63
C THR A 247 41.45 -28.05 19.29
N SER A 248 42.73 -27.84 19.00
CA SER A 248 43.80 -28.42 19.82
C SER A 248 44.19 -27.43 20.92
N VAL A 249 43.66 -27.67 22.11
CA VAL A 249 44.27 -27.26 23.37
C VAL A 249 45.61 -27.98 23.48
N ALA A 250 46.73 -27.26 23.44
CA ALA A 250 48.05 -27.82 23.73
C ALA A 250 48.58 -27.22 25.03
N LYS A 251 48.63 -28.07 26.06
CA LYS A 251 49.41 -27.89 27.26
C LYS A 251 50.41 -29.04 27.28
N ASP A 252 51.69 -28.79 27.03
CA ASP A 252 52.73 -29.49 27.79
C ASP A 252 54.07 -28.74 27.81
N THR A 253 54.67 -28.84 28.99
CA THR A 253 55.99 -28.45 29.46
C THR A 253 57.09 -29.34 28.89
N THR A 254 58.21 -28.76 28.42
CA THR A 254 59.58 -29.02 28.95
C THR A 254 60.66 -28.19 28.23
N LYS A 255 61.68 -27.84 29.00
CA LYS A 255 62.85 -26.98 28.71
C LYS A 255 63.82 -27.59 27.68
N SER A 256 64.51 -26.72 26.94
CA SER A 256 65.96 -26.41 27.11
C SER A 256 66.71 -26.20 25.79
N SER A 257 67.39 -25.05 25.70
CA SER A 257 68.73 -24.84 25.09
C SER A 257 68.87 -24.96 23.56
N ASP A 258 69.65 -24.16 22.84
CA ASP A 258 70.47 -22.97 23.13
C ASP A 258 70.91 -22.40 21.76
N LYS A 259 71.27 -21.11 21.76
CA LYS A 259 72.31 -20.46 20.90
C LYS A 259 72.19 -20.34 19.36
N ASN A 260 72.09 -19.07 18.97
CA ASN A 260 73.16 -18.25 18.33
C ASN A 260 73.04 -17.79 16.86
N LEU A 261 73.16 -16.45 16.75
CA LEU A 261 74.07 -15.66 15.89
C LEU A 261 73.78 -15.48 14.38
N ALA A 262 73.30 -14.27 14.07
CA ALA A 262 74.06 -13.19 13.41
C ALA A 262 74.42 -13.24 11.90
N VAL A 263 73.92 -12.20 11.19
CA VAL A 263 74.68 -11.16 10.45
C VAL A 263 74.99 -11.30 8.93
N LYS A 264 74.78 -10.14 8.25
CA LYS A 264 75.28 -9.59 6.95
C LYS A 264 74.52 -9.97 5.65
N LYS A 265 73.97 -8.99 4.90
CA LYS A 265 74.58 -8.10 3.85
C LYS A 265 75.22 -8.95 2.75
N ASP A 266 74.90 -8.84 1.46
CA ASP A 266 74.99 -7.60 0.66
C ASP A 266 74.42 -7.81 -0.79
N THR A 267 73.89 -6.72 -1.35
CA THR A 267 73.97 -6.21 -2.74
C THR A 267 73.68 -7.02 -4.05
N THR A 268 72.80 -6.39 -4.87
CA THR A 268 72.82 -6.17 -6.35
C THR A 268 72.37 -7.25 -7.35
N GLY A 269 71.56 -6.82 -8.34
CA GLY A 269 71.70 -7.29 -9.73
C GLY A 269 70.41 -7.65 -10.48
N LYS A 270 70.13 -6.94 -11.57
CA LYS A 270 68.94 -6.99 -12.44
C LYS A 270 68.89 -8.18 -13.43
N ASN A 271 67.65 -8.55 -13.76
CA ASN A 271 67.07 -8.96 -15.07
C ASN A 271 67.50 -10.26 -15.80
N LYS A 272 66.54 -11.21 -15.79
CA LYS A 272 65.80 -11.79 -16.95
C LYS A 272 66.58 -12.14 -18.25
N LYS A 273 66.70 -13.44 -18.54
CA LYS A 273 66.20 -14.09 -19.79
C LYS A 273 66.40 -15.62 -19.79
N ASP A 274 65.34 -16.29 -20.26
CA ASP A 274 65.23 -17.55 -21.00
C ASP A 274 65.61 -18.93 -20.39
N THR A 275 64.70 -19.88 -20.70
CA THR A 275 64.93 -21.28 -21.13
C THR A 275 64.61 -22.46 -20.16
N ILE A 276 63.37 -22.99 -20.31
CA ILE A 276 62.97 -24.41 -20.52
C ILE A 276 62.99 -25.48 -19.38
N LYS A 277 61.77 -26.02 -19.14
CA LYS A 277 61.29 -27.37 -18.75
C LYS A 277 61.66 -28.06 -17.42
N LYS A 278 60.56 -28.46 -16.74
CA LYS A 278 60.28 -29.61 -15.83
C LYS A 278 61.10 -29.60 -14.52
N THR A 279 60.47 -29.55 -13.34
CA THR A 279 59.70 -30.66 -12.74
C THR A 279 58.87 -30.15 -11.54
N ASP A 280 57.62 -30.60 -11.47
CA ASP A 280 56.65 -30.73 -10.37
C ASP A 280 56.66 -29.75 -9.17
N THR A 281 55.56 -29.00 -9.01
CA THR A 281 54.93 -28.78 -7.70
C THR A 281 53.49 -28.29 -7.88
N ASN A 282 52.55 -29.05 -7.29
CA ASN A 282 51.13 -28.78 -7.25
C ASN A 282 50.82 -27.45 -6.54
N ILE A 283 50.03 -26.59 -7.19
CA ILE A 283 49.29 -25.50 -6.55
C ILE A 283 47.81 -25.81 -6.76
N ALA A 284 47.12 -26.04 -5.65
CA ALA A 284 45.69 -26.30 -5.58
C ALA A 284 44.90 -25.10 -6.10
N SER A 285 44.10 -25.35 -7.12
CA SER A 285 43.02 -24.48 -7.60
C SER A 285 41.84 -24.57 -6.66
N ASN A 286 41.30 -23.42 -6.25
CA ASN A 286 40.06 -23.31 -5.48
C ASN A 286 38.88 -23.80 -6.33
N ASP A 287 38.22 -24.87 -5.86
CA ASP A 287 37.02 -25.45 -6.45
C ASP A 287 35.84 -24.49 -6.37
N THR A 288 35.29 -24.16 -7.54
CA THR A 288 34.03 -23.42 -7.75
C THR A 288 33.00 -24.40 -8.32
N SER A 289 32.81 -25.56 -7.69
CA SER A 289 32.07 -26.69 -8.27
C SER A 289 30.67 -26.96 -7.69
N LEU A 290 30.23 -26.21 -6.67
CA LEU A 290 28.91 -26.43 -6.03
C LEU A 290 27.77 -25.56 -6.58
N LEU A 291 28.06 -24.50 -7.34
CA LEU A 291 27.04 -23.66 -7.98
C LEU A 291 26.61 -24.16 -9.37
N THR A 292 27.34 -25.12 -9.95
CA THR A 292 27.07 -25.68 -11.29
C THR A 292 26.38 -27.04 -11.26
N ASP A 293 26.28 -27.71 -10.11
CA ASP A 293 25.72 -29.07 -10.01
C ASP A 293 24.22 -29.11 -9.65
N THR A 294 23.53 -27.97 -9.68
CA THR A 294 22.07 -27.91 -9.60
C THR A 294 21.41 -28.18 -10.94
N GLY A 295 21.95 -29.05 -11.81
CA GLY A 295 21.27 -29.52 -13.03
C GLY A 295 20.68 -28.42 -13.94
N LEU A 296 21.18 -27.19 -13.84
CA LEU A 296 20.61 -26.00 -14.49
C LEU A 296 21.56 -25.38 -15.51
N ALA A 297 22.78 -25.92 -15.67
CA ALA A 297 23.68 -25.52 -16.75
C ALA A 297 24.47 -26.73 -17.29
N GLY A 298 23.99 -27.29 -18.39
CA GLY A 298 24.82 -28.08 -19.30
C GLY A 298 24.48 -29.57 -19.43
N ASP A 299 23.36 -29.90 -20.06
CA ASP A 299 23.40 -30.94 -21.10
C ASP A 299 22.53 -30.52 -22.30
N THR A 300 23.15 -30.51 -23.47
CA THR A 300 22.57 -29.94 -24.68
C THR A 300 21.94 -31.07 -25.49
N THR A 301 20.87 -31.71 -25.00
CA THR A 301 19.85 -32.42 -25.81
C THR A 301 18.77 -33.07 -24.93
N GLN A 302 17.88 -32.26 -24.35
CA GLN A 302 16.45 -32.55 -24.15
C GLN A 302 15.84 -31.36 -23.40
N GLN A 303 15.21 -30.43 -24.14
CA GLN A 303 14.26 -29.50 -23.53
C GLN A 303 13.10 -30.35 -23.01
N LEU A 304 13.09 -30.61 -21.71
CA LEU A 304 11.90 -31.09 -21.00
C LEU A 304 10.73 -30.17 -21.41
N SER A 305 9.59 -30.76 -21.75
CA SER A 305 8.39 -29.95 -22.00
C SER A 305 8.04 -29.14 -20.75
N GLU A 306 7.39 -27.98 -20.92
CA GLU A 306 7.06 -27.08 -19.80
C GLU A 306 6.25 -27.79 -18.70
N GLU A 307 5.38 -28.73 -19.08
CA GLU A 307 4.62 -29.58 -18.16
C GLU A 307 5.51 -30.59 -17.40
N GLU A 308 6.49 -31.21 -18.06
CA GLU A 308 7.43 -32.13 -17.41
C GLU A 308 8.34 -31.39 -16.44
N PHE A 309 8.76 -30.16 -16.77
CA PHE A 309 9.53 -29.32 -15.85
C PHE A 309 8.70 -28.92 -14.63
N LYS A 310 7.45 -28.48 -14.83
CA LYS A 310 6.54 -28.13 -13.72
C LYS A 310 6.27 -29.31 -12.78
N LYS A 311 6.16 -30.52 -13.33
CA LYS A 311 5.96 -31.75 -12.54
C LYS A 311 7.19 -32.14 -11.72
N LYS A 312 8.39 -31.96 -12.28
CA LYS A 312 9.65 -32.32 -11.61
C LYS A 312 10.14 -31.23 -10.64
N ASN A 313 9.88 -29.97 -10.95
CA ASN A 313 10.37 -28.80 -10.22
C ASN A 313 9.26 -27.79 -9.88
N PRO A 314 8.23 -28.18 -9.11
CA PRO A 314 7.10 -27.30 -8.81
C PRO A 314 7.49 -26.03 -8.04
N TRP A 315 8.50 -26.09 -7.16
CA TRP A 315 8.98 -24.89 -6.45
C TRP A 315 9.71 -23.94 -7.41
N PHE A 316 10.69 -24.45 -8.16
CA PHE A 316 11.52 -23.63 -9.04
C PHE A 316 10.79 -23.11 -10.29
N TYR A 317 9.62 -23.67 -10.59
CA TYR A 317 8.71 -23.10 -11.58
C TYR A 317 8.12 -21.76 -11.09
N LEU A 318 7.75 -21.67 -9.81
CA LEU A 318 7.18 -20.47 -9.19
C LEU A 318 8.26 -19.49 -8.69
N VAL A 319 9.35 -20.04 -8.15
CA VAL A 319 10.47 -19.30 -7.55
C VAL A 319 11.71 -19.48 -8.40
N ARG A 320 11.98 -18.51 -9.27
CA ARG A 320 13.12 -18.56 -10.19
C ARG A 320 14.38 -18.10 -9.47
N LEU A 321 15.49 -18.81 -9.62
CA LEU A 321 16.78 -18.33 -9.13
C LEU A 321 17.49 -17.58 -10.26
N ASN A 322 18.29 -16.57 -9.91
CA ASN A 322 19.21 -15.95 -10.87
C ASN A 322 20.51 -16.79 -10.93
N PRO A 323 20.76 -17.55 -12.01
CA PRO A 323 21.92 -18.44 -12.09
C PRO A 323 23.26 -17.68 -12.08
N ASP A 324 23.24 -16.45 -12.59
CA ASP A 324 24.44 -15.62 -12.79
C ASP A 324 24.72 -14.68 -11.61
N GLY A 325 23.78 -14.58 -10.65
CA GLY A 325 23.79 -13.55 -9.60
C GLY A 325 24.70 -13.82 -8.41
N GLY A 326 25.21 -15.05 -8.25
CA GLY A 326 25.97 -15.45 -7.06
C GLY A 326 25.18 -15.39 -5.75
N THR A 327 23.88 -15.10 -5.81
CA THR A 327 22.95 -15.04 -4.68
C THR A 327 21.85 -16.09 -4.87
N ALA A 328 21.41 -16.70 -3.78
CA ALA A 328 20.27 -17.62 -3.78
C ALA A 328 18.96 -16.86 -3.54
N ASP A 329 18.76 -15.77 -4.26
CA ASP A 329 17.53 -14.97 -4.16
C ASP A 329 16.45 -15.59 -5.05
N GLY A 330 15.25 -15.80 -4.48
CA GLY A 330 14.11 -16.29 -5.23
C GLY A 330 13.34 -15.16 -5.90
N PHE A 331 13.23 -15.17 -7.22
CA PHE A 331 12.45 -14.22 -8.00
C PHE A 331 11.08 -14.80 -8.31
N VAL A 332 10.03 -14.15 -7.81
CA VAL A 332 8.65 -14.61 -7.92
C VAL A 332 7.83 -13.52 -8.60
N THR A 333 7.04 -13.89 -9.60
CA THR A 333 6.15 -12.93 -10.25
C THR A 333 5.09 -12.44 -9.26
N GLU A 334 4.59 -11.22 -9.46
CA GLU A 334 3.52 -10.68 -8.63
C GLU A 334 2.26 -11.57 -8.61
N ASN A 335 1.99 -12.31 -9.68
CA ASN A 335 0.85 -13.24 -9.78
C ASN A 335 1.08 -14.55 -9.02
N ASP A 336 2.32 -15.05 -8.96
CA ASP A 336 2.65 -16.32 -8.33
C ASP A 336 2.88 -16.19 -6.82
N ARG A 337 3.10 -14.97 -6.32
CA ARG A 337 3.37 -14.68 -4.90
C ARG A 337 2.36 -15.32 -3.93
N PRO A 338 1.01 -15.24 -4.13
CA PRO A 338 0.05 -15.87 -3.23
C PRO A 338 0.14 -17.40 -3.20
N ALA A 339 0.56 -18.03 -4.31
CA ALA A 339 0.75 -19.47 -4.37
C ALA A 339 1.98 -19.90 -3.55
N VAL A 340 3.09 -19.17 -3.67
CA VAL A 340 4.31 -19.40 -2.88
C VAL A 340 4.05 -19.20 -1.39
N GLU A 341 3.30 -18.17 -1.00
CA GLU A 341 2.94 -17.93 0.40
C GLU A 341 2.16 -19.11 1.00
N ARG A 342 1.16 -19.64 0.26
CA ARG A 342 0.38 -20.81 0.70
C ARG A 342 1.24 -22.07 0.85
N ILE A 343 2.25 -22.22 0.01
CA ILE A 343 3.21 -23.34 0.09
C ILE A 343 4.07 -23.20 1.36
N LEU A 344 4.59 -22.02 1.64
CA LEU A 344 5.43 -21.77 2.82
C LEU A 344 4.68 -21.98 4.13
N GLN A 345 3.36 -21.80 4.14
CA GLN A 345 2.50 -22.04 5.30
C GLN A 345 2.02 -23.50 5.44
N ARG A 346 2.40 -24.41 4.54
CA ARG A 346 1.94 -25.81 4.56
C ARG A 346 2.61 -26.57 5.72
N PRO A 347 1.88 -27.37 6.52
CA PRO A 347 2.44 -28.02 7.72
C PRO A 347 3.63 -28.95 7.45
N ASP A 348 3.66 -29.61 6.30
CA ASP A 348 4.74 -30.49 5.85
C ASP A 348 5.99 -29.71 5.37
N VAL A 349 5.80 -28.53 4.79
CA VAL A 349 6.89 -27.61 4.44
C VAL A 349 7.50 -27.00 5.71
N LEU A 350 6.65 -26.54 6.64
CA LEU A 350 7.07 -26.00 7.94
C LEU A 350 7.82 -27.04 8.79
N ALA A 351 7.51 -28.32 8.67
CA ALA A 351 8.19 -29.39 9.41
C ALA A 351 9.63 -29.66 8.92
N VAL A 352 9.94 -29.29 7.67
CA VAL A 352 11.26 -29.54 7.04
C VAL A 352 12.12 -28.27 6.99
N LEU A 353 11.52 -27.11 7.19
CA LEU A 353 12.23 -25.85 7.36
C LEU A 353 13.19 -25.93 8.56
N PRO A 354 14.50 -25.79 8.35
CA PRO A 354 15.46 -25.72 9.44
C PRO A 354 15.16 -24.55 10.37
N SER A 355 15.37 -24.71 11.68
CA SER A 355 15.11 -23.64 12.67
C SER A 355 15.98 -22.40 12.44
N ASP A 356 17.08 -22.53 11.71
CA ASP A 356 18.01 -21.46 11.39
C ASP A 356 17.67 -20.71 10.10
N VAL A 357 16.62 -21.08 9.34
CA VAL A 357 16.22 -20.39 8.10
C VAL A 357 14.76 -19.94 8.12
N THR A 358 14.53 -18.68 7.77
CA THR A 358 13.21 -18.08 7.61
C THR A 358 13.13 -17.37 6.26
N PHE A 359 11.96 -17.40 5.62
CA PHE A 359 11.76 -16.70 4.35
C PHE A 359 11.04 -15.37 4.57
N ALA A 360 11.50 -14.33 3.86
CA ALA A 360 10.93 -13.00 3.92
C ALA A 360 10.91 -12.35 2.53
N TRP A 361 9.83 -11.60 2.24
CA TRP A 361 9.62 -10.96 0.95
C TRP A 361 10.27 -9.58 0.89
N SER A 362 10.70 -9.16 -0.30
CA SER A 362 11.01 -7.75 -0.57
C SER A 362 9.76 -6.88 -0.42
N LYS A 363 9.94 -5.67 0.10
CA LYS A 363 8.85 -4.69 0.21
C LYS A 363 8.28 -4.31 -1.15
N GLU A 364 9.14 -3.96 -2.09
CA GLU A 364 8.76 -3.54 -3.43
C GLU A 364 9.09 -4.62 -4.46
N ALA A 365 8.28 -4.64 -5.52
CA ALA A 365 8.60 -5.41 -6.71
C ALA A 365 9.45 -4.56 -7.64
N PHE A 366 10.42 -5.18 -8.31
CA PHE A 366 11.17 -4.54 -9.37
C PHE A 366 10.65 -5.00 -10.74
N ASP A 367 10.75 -4.12 -11.73
CA ASP A 367 10.37 -4.40 -13.11
C ASP A 367 11.58 -4.95 -13.86
N ALA A 368 11.40 -6.08 -14.56
CA ALA A 368 12.46 -6.69 -15.37
C ALA A 368 12.70 -5.95 -16.71
N GLY A 369 11.94 -4.87 -16.99
CA GLY A 369 12.02 -4.04 -18.19
C GLY A 369 11.03 -4.43 -19.28
N ASP A 370 10.33 -5.54 -19.12
CA ASP A 370 9.26 -6.06 -19.98
C ASP A 370 7.85 -5.76 -19.42
N GLY A 371 7.75 -5.06 -18.29
CA GLY A 371 6.52 -4.81 -17.56
C GLY A 371 6.15 -5.92 -16.56
N THR A 372 6.91 -7.01 -16.51
CA THR A 372 6.73 -8.07 -15.53
C THR A 372 7.36 -7.66 -14.20
N LYS A 373 6.53 -7.62 -13.15
CA LYS A 373 6.96 -7.28 -11.79
C LYS A 373 7.36 -8.52 -11.00
N PHE A 374 8.55 -8.49 -10.40
CA PHE A 374 9.09 -9.56 -9.57
C PHE A 374 9.29 -9.09 -8.13
N TYR A 375 8.87 -9.92 -7.18
CA TYR A 375 9.26 -9.82 -5.77
C TYR A 375 10.45 -10.73 -5.51
N ILE A 376 11.32 -10.30 -4.60
CA ILE A 376 12.47 -11.09 -4.14
C ILE A 376 12.08 -11.82 -2.86
N LEU A 377 12.28 -13.13 -2.84
CA LEU A 377 12.16 -13.99 -1.67
C LEU A 377 13.57 -14.22 -1.11
N TYR A 378 13.83 -13.64 0.06
CA TYR A 378 15.09 -13.80 0.78
C TYR A 378 15.00 -14.98 1.74
N ALA A 379 16.01 -15.85 1.72
CA ALA A 379 16.28 -16.77 2.82
C ALA A 379 17.13 -16.04 3.86
N LEU A 380 16.61 -15.89 5.08
CA LEU A 380 17.24 -15.18 6.19
C LEU A 380 17.55 -16.16 7.32
N LYS A 381 18.55 -15.85 8.15
CA LYS A 381 18.74 -16.57 9.40
C LYS A 381 17.54 -16.37 10.33
N GLY A 382 17.15 -17.42 11.05
CA GLY A 382 15.99 -17.39 11.94
C GLY A 382 16.13 -16.37 13.09
N GLU A 383 17.31 -16.30 13.69
CA GLU A 383 17.62 -15.36 14.78
C GLU A 383 18.07 -13.99 14.24
N ALA A 384 17.59 -12.91 14.87
CA ALA A 384 18.04 -11.56 14.59
C ALA A 384 19.37 -11.27 15.30
N GLU A 385 20.33 -10.73 14.56
CA GLU A 385 21.65 -10.33 15.10
C GLU A 385 21.54 -9.03 15.92
N LEU A 386 20.61 -8.16 15.53
CA LEU A 386 20.37 -6.88 16.16
C LEU A 386 18.90 -6.48 15.99
N THR A 387 18.39 -5.66 16.91
CA THR A 387 17.04 -5.09 16.81
C THR A 387 17.11 -3.57 16.71
N GLY A 388 16.02 -2.94 16.27
CA GLY A 388 15.97 -1.49 16.07
C GLY A 388 16.17 -0.62 17.32
N LYS A 389 16.14 -1.19 18.53
CA LYS A 389 16.32 -0.46 19.80
C LYS A 389 17.65 0.29 19.91
N VAL A 390 18.66 -0.15 19.16
CA VAL A 390 20.00 0.45 19.22
C VAL A 390 20.19 1.60 18.23
N ILE A 391 19.21 1.84 17.35
CA ILE A 391 19.25 2.94 16.38
C ILE A 391 18.89 4.22 17.12
N SER A 392 19.82 5.17 17.13
CA SER A 392 19.61 6.50 17.73
C SER A 392 19.10 7.51 16.72
N ASN A 393 19.50 7.39 15.45
CA ASN A 393 19.07 8.29 14.37
C ASN A 393 19.15 7.60 13.00
N ALA A 394 18.30 8.03 12.06
CA ALA A 394 18.40 7.67 10.65
C ALA A 394 17.99 8.87 9.78
N GLN A 395 18.69 9.13 8.69
CA GLN A 395 18.41 10.27 7.80
C GLN A 395 18.62 9.87 6.34
N SER A 396 17.60 10.10 5.51
CA SER A 396 17.73 10.02 4.06
C SER A 396 18.49 11.25 3.54
N ASN A 397 19.43 11.03 2.63
CA ASN A 397 20.18 12.08 1.95
C ASN A 397 20.52 11.65 0.52
N ILE A 398 21.02 12.57 -0.29
CA ILE A 398 21.63 12.25 -1.58
C ILE A 398 23.14 12.22 -1.35
N ASP A 399 23.80 11.13 -1.72
CA ASP A 399 25.26 11.08 -1.67
C ASP A 399 25.85 12.09 -2.66
N PRO A 400 26.64 13.08 -2.21
CA PRO A 400 27.21 14.09 -3.08
C PRO A 400 28.18 13.53 -4.12
N THR A 401 28.71 12.32 -3.91
CA THR A 401 29.69 11.70 -4.83
C THR A 401 29.02 10.92 -5.95
N SER A 402 28.11 10.01 -5.60
CA SER A 402 27.41 9.16 -6.57
C SER A 402 26.10 9.76 -7.10
N ASN A 403 25.60 10.84 -6.49
CA ASN A 403 24.29 11.42 -6.75
C ASN A 403 23.14 10.39 -6.63
N THR A 404 23.32 9.40 -5.76
CA THR A 404 22.32 8.36 -5.48
C THR A 404 21.66 8.58 -4.11
N PRO A 405 20.39 8.16 -3.93
CA PRO A 405 19.74 8.19 -2.62
C PRO A 405 20.45 7.25 -1.64
N VAL A 406 20.72 7.72 -0.43
CA VAL A 406 21.36 6.95 0.65
C VAL A 406 20.67 7.21 2.00
N VAL A 407 20.68 6.24 2.90
CA VAL A 407 20.21 6.42 4.28
C VAL A 407 21.38 6.28 5.23
N ASN A 408 21.69 7.36 5.95
CA ASN A 408 22.68 7.36 7.01
C ASN A 408 21.99 6.94 8.31
N MET A 409 22.52 5.92 8.96
CA MET A 409 22.03 5.39 10.22
C MET A 409 23.10 5.54 11.29
N GLN A 410 22.70 5.96 12.48
CA GLN A 410 23.53 6.10 13.65
C GLN A 410 22.99 5.23 14.79
N MET A 411 23.90 4.61 15.53
CA MET A 411 23.61 3.76 16.67
C MET A 411 24.04 4.40 17.98
N ASN A 412 23.53 3.89 19.10
CA ASN A 412 24.06 4.15 20.43
C ASN A 412 25.36 3.36 20.70
N ASP A 413 26.02 3.62 21.82
CA ASP A 413 27.33 3.02 22.14
C ASP A 413 27.30 1.48 22.22
N GLU A 414 26.24 0.92 22.78
CA GLU A 414 26.02 -0.53 22.88
C GLU A 414 25.84 -1.14 21.47
N GLY A 415 24.95 -0.56 20.67
CA GLY A 415 24.70 -0.96 19.28
C GLY A 415 25.95 -0.85 18.41
N ALA A 416 26.75 0.19 18.58
CA ALA A 416 27.99 0.37 17.82
C ALA A 416 28.99 -0.76 18.08
N ALA A 417 29.10 -1.25 19.32
CA ALA A 417 29.98 -2.35 19.67
C ALA A 417 29.49 -3.69 19.09
N ASP A 418 28.20 -3.99 19.22
CA ASP A 418 27.60 -5.20 18.65
C ASP A 418 27.66 -5.17 17.12
N TRP A 419 27.35 -4.03 16.50
CA TRP A 419 27.43 -3.84 15.06
C TRP A 419 28.84 -4.01 14.53
N ALA A 420 29.86 -3.56 15.27
CA ALA A 420 31.26 -3.80 14.93
C ALA A 420 31.62 -5.30 14.96
N ARG A 421 31.08 -6.05 15.91
CA ARG A 421 31.26 -7.51 15.98
C ARG A 421 30.55 -8.21 14.81
N ILE A 422 29.28 -7.87 14.57
CA ILE A 422 28.45 -8.47 13.51
C ILE A 422 29.06 -8.18 12.13
N THR A 423 29.33 -6.90 11.80
CA THR A 423 29.89 -6.51 10.51
C THR A 423 31.33 -7.02 10.32
N GLY A 424 32.11 -7.10 11.40
CA GLY A 424 33.48 -7.64 11.36
C GLY A 424 33.53 -9.15 11.06
N ALA A 425 32.56 -9.92 11.55
CA ALA A 425 32.47 -11.36 11.30
C ALA A 425 31.82 -11.71 9.95
N ASN A 426 31.09 -10.76 9.34
CA ASN A 426 30.24 -10.99 8.18
C ASN A 426 30.62 -10.10 6.97
N VAL A 427 31.91 -9.80 6.80
CA VAL A 427 32.40 -9.06 5.62
C VAL A 427 32.07 -9.82 4.33
N ASN A 428 31.63 -9.09 3.31
CA ASN A 428 31.09 -9.57 2.04
C ASN A 428 29.78 -10.39 2.14
N LYS A 429 29.16 -10.46 3.32
CA LYS A 429 27.83 -11.05 3.50
C LYS A 429 26.76 -9.95 3.53
N ARG A 430 25.50 -10.33 3.30
CA ARG A 430 24.36 -9.39 3.32
C ARG A 430 23.66 -9.40 4.67
N ILE A 431 23.31 -8.21 5.14
CA ILE A 431 22.45 -8.04 6.32
C ILE A 431 21.13 -7.46 5.84
N ALA A 432 20.04 -8.22 5.96
CA ALA A 432 18.70 -7.78 5.68
C ALA A 432 18.16 -6.91 6.81
N ILE A 433 17.52 -5.81 6.43
CA ILE A 433 16.79 -4.90 7.30
C ILE A 433 15.31 -5.28 7.17
N VAL A 434 14.78 -5.86 8.23
CA VAL A 434 13.47 -6.51 8.23
C VAL A 434 12.54 -5.80 9.21
N LEU A 435 11.33 -5.47 8.76
CA LEU A 435 10.26 -4.97 9.62
C LEU A 435 9.04 -5.87 9.45
N ASP A 436 8.56 -6.47 10.55
CA ASP A 436 7.42 -7.40 10.55
C ASP A 436 7.55 -8.51 9.47
N ASN A 437 8.73 -9.13 9.34
CA ASN A 437 9.06 -10.15 8.33
C ASN A 437 9.05 -9.70 6.85
N VAL A 438 9.12 -8.38 6.60
CA VAL A 438 9.30 -7.81 5.24
C VAL A 438 10.69 -7.19 5.12
N VAL A 439 11.42 -7.55 4.08
CA VAL A 439 12.76 -7.03 3.78
C VAL A 439 12.64 -5.71 3.04
N TYR A 440 13.10 -4.64 3.68
CA TYR A 440 13.17 -3.32 3.05
C TYR A 440 14.46 -3.13 2.25
N SER A 441 15.57 -3.66 2.76
CA SER A 441 16.86 -3.60 2.09
C SER A 441 17.77 -4.74 2.56
N ALA A 442 18.65 -5.23 1.69
CA ALA A 442 19.62 -6.28 2.01
C ALA A 442 21.04 -5.91 1.54
N PRO A 443 21.65 -4.85 2.09
CA PRO A 443 22.97 -4.39 1.69
C PRO A 443 24.09 -5.38 2.03
N VAL A 444 25.17 -5.33 1.24
CA VAL A 444 26.40 -6.10 1.48
C VAL A 444 27.31 -5.35 2.44
N VAL A 445 27.83 -6.04 3.45
CA VAL A 445 28.84 -5.50 4.38
C VAL A 445 30.19 -5.41 3.68
N ARG A 446 30.65 -4.21 3.35
CA ARG A 446 31.95 -4.00 2.69
C ARG A 446 33.16 -4.09 3.64
N GLY A 447 32.94 -3.88 4.93
CA GLY A 447 33.99 -3.89 5.94
C GLY A 447 33.44 -3.74 7.35
N LYS A 448 34.32 -3.87 8.34
CA LYS A 448 33.97 -3.73 9.76
C LYS A 448 33.63 -2.28 10.10
N ILE A 449 32.48 -2.05 10.73
CA ILE A 449 31.99 -0.71 11.10
C ILE A 449 32.15 -0.53 12.61
N THR A 450 33.13 0.25 13.07
CA THR A 450 33.44 0.42 14.50
C THR A 450 32.82 1.64 15.16
N GLY A 451 32.26 2.58 14.38
CA GLY A 451 31.80 3.88 14.87
C GLY A 451 30.28 4.03 15.00
N GLY A 452 29.50 2.95 14.85
CA GLY A 452 28.03 3.00 14.91
C GLY A 452 27.34 3.78 13.78
N ASN A 453 28.10 4.34 12.85
CA ASN A 453 27.58 5.06 11.68
C ASN A 453 27.64 4.15 10.46
N SER A 454 26.49 3.94 9.82
CA SER A 454 26.36 3.13 8.61
C SER A 454 25.64 3.92 7.51
N GLN A 455 26.04 3.68 6.27
CA GLN A 455 25.38 4.24 5.10
C GLN A 455 24.77 3.08 4.31
N ILE A 456 23.46 3.17 4.05
CA ILE A 456 22.71 2.17 3.29
C ILE A 456 22.48 2.74 1.89
N GLU A 457 22.98 2.01 0.90
CA GLU A 457 22.91 2.34 -0.53
C GLU A 457 21.92 1.40 -1.25
N GLY A 458 21.63 1.68 -2.53
CA GLY A 458 20.91 0.75 -3.42
C GLY A 458 19.42 1.02 -3.58
N MET A 459 18.94 2.20 -3.17
CA MET A 459 17.54 2.60 -3.35
C MET A 459 17.34 3.21 -4.73
N ALA A 460 16.20 2.91 -5.35
CA ALA A 460 15.83 3.37 -6.68
C ALA A 460 15.51 4.87 -6.72
N ASN A 461 14.95 5.43 -5.65
CA ASN A 461 14.52 6.82 -5.59
C ASN A 461 14.56 7.41 -4.16
N VAL A 462 14.37 8.73 -4.07
CA VAL A 462 14.40 9.46 -2.79
C VAL A 462 13.21 9.07 -1.89
N GLN A 463 12.08 8.68 -2.46
CA GLN A 463 10.89 8.26 -1.71
C GLN A 463 11.14 6.93 -0.98
N GLU A 464 11.81 5.98 -1.62
CA GLU A 464 12.25 4.72 -1.01
C GLU A 464 13.26 4.98 0.11
N ALA A 465 14.21 5.90 -0.09
CA ALA A 465 15.11 6.33 0.98
C ALA A 465 14.37 6.97 2.16
N LYS A 466 13.35 7.77 1.88
CA LYS A 466 12.51 8.34 2.92
C LYS A 466 11.70 7.27 3.66
N LEU A 467 11.22 6.26 2.95
CA LEU A 467 10.51 5.12 3.53
C LEU A 467 11.43 4.29 4.44
N LEU A 468 12.65 4.00 4.00
CA LEU A 468 13.63 3.29 4.82
C LEU A 468 14.05 4.11 6.05
N GLU A 469 14.20 5.44 5.91
CA GLU A 469 14.41 6.33 7.07
C GLU A 469 13.28 6.20 8.09
N ILE A 470 12.02 6.22 7.63
CA ILE A 470 10.83 6.02 8.46
C ILE A 470 10.91 4.67 9.18
N VAL A 471 11.23 3.59 8.47
CA VAL A 471 11.34 2.22 9.04
C VAL A 471 12.47 2.06 10.05
N LEU A 472 13.65 2.61 9.76
CA LEU A 472 14.79 2.56 10.70
C LEU A 472 14.50 3.38 11.95
N LYS A 473 13.85 4.55 11.80
CA LYS A 473 13.30 5.29 12.93
C LYS A 473 12.17 4.53 13.63
N ALA A 474 11.43 3.67 12.91
CA ALA A 474 10.36 2.83 13.48
C ALA A 474 10.89 1.67 14.30
N GLY A 475 12.13 1.22 14.06
CA GLY A 475 12.78 0.22 14.92
C GLY A 475 12.97 0.66 16.38
N ALA A 476 12.83 1.95 16.63
CA ALA A 476 12.78 2.55 17.96
C ALA A 476 11.34 2.73 18.49
N LEU A 477 10.29 2.19 17.84
CA LEU A 477 8.88 2.48 18.16
C LEU A 477 8.58 2.42 19.66
N PRO A 478 8.32 3.57 20.31
CA PRO A 478 7.95 3.61 21.72
C PRO A 478 6.43 3.57 21.91
N ALA A 479 5.63 3.92 20.89
CA ALA A 479 4.19 4.15 21.04
C ALA A 479 3.35 2.95 20.52
N PRO A 480 2.68 2.18 21.40
CA PRO A 480 1.71 1.18 20.98
C PRO A 480 0.51 1.86 20.33
N LEU A 481 -0.10 1.19 19.34
CA LEU A 481 -1.36 1.62 18.75
C LEU A 481 -2.51 1.16 19.64
N LYS A 482 -3.38 2.09 20.02
CA LYS A 482 -4.59 1.79 20.81
C LYS A 482 -5.81 1.88 19.91
N ILE A 483 -6.68 0.88 19.98
CA ILE A 483 -7.97 0.95 19.27
C ILE A 483 -8.90 1.82 20.11
N ILE A 484 -9.34 2.96 19.58
CA ILE A 484 -10.34 3.83 20.22
C ILE A 484 -11.75 3.39 19.83
N GLU A 485 -11.92 3.06 18.54
CA GLU A 485 -13.20 2.70 17.98
C GLU A 485 -13.03 1.53 17.02
N GLU A 486 -13.94 0.58 17.09
CA GLU A 486 -14.06 -0.50 16.13
C GLU A 486 -15.53 -0.68 15.73
N ARG A 487 -15.77 -0.96 14.46
CA ARG A 487 -17.08 -1.35 13.94
C ARG A 487 -16.88 -2.47 12.94
N SER A 488 -17.60 -3.56 13.12
CA SER A 488 -17.62 -4.68 12.17
C SER A 488 -19.00 -4.79 11.53
N ILE A 489 -19.02 -4.97 10.21
CA ILE A 489 -20.23 -5.17 9.42
C ILE A 489 -20.10 -6.52 8.71
N GLY A 490 -21.05 -7.42 8.93
CA GLY A 490 -21.07 -8.72 8.27
C GLY A 490 -21.31 -8.60 6.76
N PRO A 491 -20.64 -9.40 5.90
CA PRO A 491 -20.82 -9.37 4.45
C PRO A 491 -22.27 -9.56 3.98
N SER A 492 -23.05 -10.39 4.68
CA SER A 492 -24.47 -10.63 4.34
C SER A 492 -25.34 -9.38 4.50
N LEU A 493 -25.05 -8.54 5.50
CA LEU A 493 -25.80 -7.32 5.76
C LEU A 493 -25.56 -6.27 4.66
N GLY A 494 -24.34 -6.26 4.10
CA GLY A 494 -23.98 -5.43 2.96
C GLY A 494 -24.70 -5.87 1.68
N GLU A 495 -24.70 -7.17 1.36
CA GLU A 495 -25.37 -7.69 0.16
C GLU A 495 -26.88 -7.40 0.16
N ASP A 496 -27.54 -7.60 1.31
CA ASP A 496 -28.97 -7.29 1.47
C ASP A 496 -29.24 -5.79 1.31
N SER A 497 -28.35 -4.94 1.85
CA SER A 497 -28.44 -3.48 1.72
C SER A 497 -28.24 -3.01 0.28
N ILE A 498 -27.31 -3.62 -0.47
CA ILE A 498 -27.12 -3.35 -1.91
C ILE A 498 -28.40 -3.70 -2.67
N LYS A 499 -28.95 -4.91 -2.45
CA LYS A 499 -30.18 -5.36 -3.14
C LYS A 499 -31.36 -4.45 -2.83
N ALA A 500 -31.57 -4.11 -1.57
CA ALA A 500 -32.65 -3.21 -1.15
C ALA A 500 -32.46 -1.78 -1.71
N GLY A 501 -31.22 -1.27 -1.71
CA GLY A 501 -30.88 0.06 -2.24
C GLY A 501 -31.10 0.15 -3.75
N ILE A 502 -30.63 -0.83 -4.52
CA ILE A 502 -30.80 -0.88 -5.97
C ILE A 502 -32.28 -1.04 -6.34
N THR A 503 -33.01 -1.96 -5.69
CA THR A 503 -34.44 -2.19 -5.98
C THR A 503 -35.28 -0.94 -5.67
N SER A 504 -35.01 -0.27 -4.55
CA SER A 504 -35.66 0.99 -4.19
C SER A 504 -35.33 2.13 -5.15
N SER A 505 -34.07 2.24 -5.58
CA SER A 505 -33.64 3.26 -6.55
C SER A 505 -34.32 3.08 -7.91
N ILE A 506 -34.40 1.84 -8.40
CA ILE A 506 -35.08 1.52 -9.67
C ILE A 506 -36.59 1.79 -9.55
N ALA A 507 -37.21 1.39 -8.44
CA ALA A 507 -38.63 1.65 -8.21
C ALA A 507 -38.93 3.16 -8.18
N ALA A 508 -38.12 3.95 -7.48
CA ALA A 508 -38.23 5.41 -7.44
C ALA A 508 -38.07 6.02 -8.86
N LEU A 509 -37.06 5.59 -9.61
CA LEU A 509 -36.83 6.04 -10.98
C LEU A 509 -38.03 5.77 -11.89
N ILE A 510 -38.61 4.56 -11.82
CA ILE A 510 -39.78 4.20 -12.63
C ILE A 510 -41.00 5.04 -12.26
N ILE A 511 -41.28 5.19 -10.96
CA ILE A 511 -42.44 5.98 -10.48
C ILE A 511 -42.31 7.44 -10.92
N VAL A 512 -41.13 8.03 -10.74
CA VAL A 512 -40.86 9.42 -11.12
C VAL A 512 -40.94 9.61 -12.64
N ALA A 513 -40.36 8.69 -13.43
CA ALA A 513 -40.43 8.75 -14.89
C ALA A 513 -41.89 8.64 -15.39
N LEU A 514 -42.68 7.73 -14.83
CA LEU A 514 -44.10 7.61 -15.15
C LEU A 514 -44.87 8.89 -14.84
N PHE A 515 -44.62 9.50 -13.67
CA PHE A 515 -45.23 10.78 -13.30
C PHE A 515 -44.88 11.88 -14.31
N MET A 516 -43.60 12.01 -14.66
CA MET A 516 -43.14 13.01 -15.63
C MET A 516 -43.76 12.81 -17.00
N MET A 517 -43.83 11.56 -17.47
CA MET A 517 -44.43 11.22 -18.76
C MET A 517 -45.93 11.53 -18.80
N VAL A 518 -46.67 11.24 -17.72
CA VAL A 518 -48.11 11.50 -17.65
C VAL A 518 -48.40 13.00 -17.57
N TRP A 519 -47.71 13.73 -16.70
CA TRP A 519 -48.00 15.15 -16.45
C TRP A 519 -47.45 16.07 -17.54
N TYR A 520 -46.19 15.90 -17.94
CA TYR A 520 -45.49 16.80 -18.87
C TYR A 520 -45.44 16.28 -20.32
N ARG A 521 -45.98 15.08 -20.60
CA ARG A 521 -46.07 14.47 -21.94
C ARG A 521 -44.70 14.43 -22.65
N THR A 522 -44.54 15.15 -23.76
CA THR A 522 -43.29 15.18 -24.53
C THR A 522 -42.15 15.86 -23.77
N GLY A 523 -42.43 16.88 -22.95
CA GLY A 523 -41.44 17.48 -22.06
C GLY A 523 -41.00 16.47 -21.01
N GLY A 524 -41.94 15.70 -20.46
CA GLY A 524 -41.66 14.60 -19.53
C GLY A 524 -40.69 13.58 -20.10
N PHE A 525 -40.94 13.11 -21.32
CA PHE A 525 -40.03 12.17 -21.99
C PHE A 525 -38.61 12.71 -22.19
N ILE A 526 -38.46 14.01 -22.45
CA ILE A 526 -37.13 14.65 -22.57
C ILE A 526 -36.45 14.70 -21.21
N ALA A 527 -37.19 15.04 -20.14
CA ALA A 527 -36.68 15.04 -18.78
C ALA A 527 -36.23 13.63 -18.35
N ASP A 528 -36.97 12.58 -18.72
CA ASP A 528 -36.61 11.19 -18.41
C ASP A 528 -35.32 10.75 -19.11
N ILE A 529 -35.11 11.14 -20.38
CA ILE A 529 -33.84 10.89 -21.08
C ILE A 529 -32.69 11.60 -20.37
N ALA A 530 -32.90 12.86 -19.98
CA ALA A 530 -31.90 13.62 -19.23
C ALA A 530 -31.61 13.00 -17.85
N LEU A 531 -32.62 12.42 -17.19
CA LEU A 531 -32.49 11.71 -15.93
C LEU A 531 -31.60 10.46 -16.07
N VAL A 532 -31.79 9.67 -17.13
CA VAL A 532 -30.95 8.49 -17.40
C VAL A 532 -29.50 8.91 -17.67
N ILE A 533 -29.30 9.96 -18.48
CA ILE A 533 -27.97 10.52 -18.73
C ILE A 533 -27.35 11.10 -17.44
N ASN A 534 -28.17 11.67 -16.56
CA ASN A 534 -27.72 12.18 -15.27
C ASN A 534 -27.15 11.06 -14.39
N VAL A 535 -27.87 9.94 -14.25
CA VAL A 535 -27.38 8.76 -13.53
C VAL A 535 -26.06 8.24 -14.13
N LEU A 536 -25.98 8.19 -15.46
CA LEU A 536 -24.76 7.78 -16.16
C LEU A 536 -23.58 8.71 -15.82
N PHE A 537 -23.80 10.02 -15.77
CA PHE A 537 -22.76 10.99 -15.40
C PHE A 537 -22.34 10.87 -13.95
N ILE A 538 -23.29 10.67 -13.01
CA ILE A 538 -22.95 10.47 -11.60
C ILE A 538 -22.02 9.26 -11.45
N LEU A 539 -22.40 8.12 -12.03
CA LEU A 539 -21.60 6.90 -11.98
C LEU A 539 -20.24 7.06 -12.69
N GLY A 540 -20.20 7.76 -13.82
CA GLY A 540 -18.97 8.00 -14.57
C GLY A 540 -18.00 8.91 -13.82
N ILE A 541 -18.51 9.97 -13.17
CA ILE A 541 -17.70 10.86 -12.34
C ILE A 541 -17.17 10.09 -11.14
N MET A 542 -18.02 9.32 -10.43
CA MET A 542 -17.59 8.49 -9.30
C MET A 542 -16.47 7.51 -9.68
N ALA A 543 -16.63 6.81 -10.81
CA ALA A 543 -15.61 5.90 -11.32
C ALA A 543 -14.31 6.65 -11.65
N SER A 544 -14.38 7.82 -12.30
CA SER A 544 -13.18 8.58 -12.67
C SER A 544 -12.37 9.08 -11.47
N PHE A 545 -13.04 9.46 -10.36
CA PHE A 545 -12.39 9.90 -9.13
C PHE A 545 -12.06 8.75 -8.16
N LYS A 546 -12.28 7.49 -8.57
CA LYS A 546 -12.14 6.29 -7.72
C LYS A 546 -12.89 6.44 -6.38
N ALA A 547 -14.05 7.10 -6.43
CA ALA A 547 -14.85 7.36 -5.26
C ALA A 547 -15.53 6.09 -4.74
N THR A 548 -15.64 6.00 -3.42
CA THR A 548 -16.27 4.87 -2.74
C THR A 548 -17.79 5.06 -2.67
N LEU A 549 -18.54 4.13 -3.24
CA LEU A 549 -20.00 4.05 -3.11
C LEU A 549 -20.36 3.38 -1.78
N THR A 550 -21.05 4.12 -0.92
CA THR A 550 -21.54 3.66 0.39
C THR A 550 -23.07 3.55 0.38
N LEU A 551 -23.68 2.92 1.38
CA LEU A 551 -25.13 2.87 1.57
C LEU A 551 -25.74 4.28 1.72
N PRO A 552 -25.20 5.19 2.55
CA PRO A 552 -25.57 6.59 2.48
C PRO A 552 -25.31 7.20 1.11
N GLY A 553 -24.23 6.84 0.41
CA GLY A 553 -23.99 7.24 -0.97
C GLY A 553 -25.14 6.89 -1.93
N ILE A 554 -25.73 5.69 -1.80
CA ILE A 554 -26.92 5.30 -2.57
C ILE A 554 -28.11 6.20 -2.22
N ALA A 555 -28.31 6.54 -0.95
CA ALA A 555 -29.34 7.49 -0.53
C ALA A 555 -29.10 8.91 -1.13
N GLY A 556 -27.84 9.34 -1.19
CA GLY A 556 -27.43 10.58 -1.87
C GLY A 556 -27.78 10.55 -3.36
N LEU A 557 -27.53 9.42 -4.03
CA LEU A 557 -27.92 9.22 -5.43
C LEU A 557 -29.44 9.34 -5.60
N ILE A 558 -30.24 8.67 -4.75
CA ILE A 558 -31.72 8.78 -4.78
C ILE A 558 -32.17 10.24 -4.57
N LEU A 559 -31.57 10.95 -3.62
CA LEU A 559 -31.88 12.36 -3.36
C LEU A 559 -31.58 13.23 -4.58
N THR A 560 -30.43 13.04 -5.21
CA THR A 560 -30.04 13.78 -6.42
C THR A 560 -30.96 13.48 -7.60
N LEU A 561 -31.47 12.24 -7.70
CA LEU A 561 -32.43 11.85 -8.72
C LEU A 561 -33.75 12.64 -8.58
N GLY A 562 -34.23 12.82 -7.34
CA GLY A 562 -35.40 13.66 -7.06
C GLY A 562 -35.17 15.13 -7.40
N MET A 563 -34.01 15.67 -7.03
CA MET A 563 -33.62 17.05 -7.35
C MET A 563 -33.45 17.29 -8.86
N ALA A 564 -33.00 16.29 -9.61
CA ALA A 564 -32.86 16.37 -11.06
C ALA A 564 -34.20 16.52 -11.77
N VAL A 565 -35.23 15.85 -11.27
CA VAL A 565 -36.59 16.00 -11.78
C VAL A 565 -37.18 17.36 -11.39
N ASP A 566 -37.01 17.78 -10.14
CA ASP A 566 -37.46 19.09 -9.66
C ASP A 566 -36.91 20.26 -10.50
N THR A 567 -35.63 20.17 -10.89
CA THR A 567 -34.99 21.15 -11.76
C THR A 567 -35.70 21.25 -13.12
N ASN A 568 -36.06 20.12 -13.72
CA ASN A 568 -36.79 20.10 -14.99
C ASN A 568 -38.23 20.60 -14.85
N VAL A 569 -38.89 20.28 -13.74
CA VAL A 569 -40.24 20.79 -13.42
C VAL A 569 -40.24 22.32 -13.34
N LEU A 570 -39.27 22.92 -12.63
CA LEU A 570 -39.17 24.38 -12.49
C LEU A 570 -38.97 25.07 -13.85
N ILE A 571 -38.14 24.50 -14.72
CA ILE A 571 -37.96 24.99 -16.10
C ILE A 571 -39.29 24.92 -16.86
N TYR A 572 -39.99 23.79 -16.79
CA TYR A 572 -41.23 23.57 -17.56
C TYR A 572 -42.37 24.47 -17.09
N GLU A 573 -42.54 24.66 -15.78
CA GLU A 573 -43.53 25.61 -15.27
C GLU A 573 -43.20 27.04 -15.71
N ARG A 574 -41.92 27.45 -15.68
CA ARG A 574 -41.56 28.78 -16.18
C ARG A 574 -41.83 28.95 -17.68
N ILE A 575 -41.64 27.89 -18.48
CA ILE A 575 -42.00 27.90 -19.90
C ILE A 575 -43.54 27.98 -20.07
N ARG A 576 -44.32 27.24 -19.26
CA ARG A 576 -45.79 27.28 -19.29
C ARG A 576 -46.33 28.66 -18.96
N GLU A 577 -45.77 29.34 -17.95
CA GLU A 577 -46.16 30.71 -17.61
C GLU A 577 -45.95 31.68 -18.79
N GLU A 578 -44.82 31.58 -19.48
CA GLU A 578 -44.52 32.43 -20.64
C GLU A 578 -45.41 32.10 -21.85
N LEU A 579 -45.78 30.82 -22.03
CA LEU A 579 -46.77 30.39 -23.03
C LEU A 579 -48.18 30.90 -22.70
N GLY A 580 -48.56 30.91 -21.42
CA GLY A 580 -49.85 31.43 -20.94
C GLY A 580 -50.02 32.93 -21.17
N ILE A 581 -48.91 33.68 -21.21
CA ILE A 581 -48.86 35.10 -21.58
C ILE A 581 -48.99 35.30 -23.11
N GLY A 582 -49.02 34.22 -23.90
CA GLY A 582 -49.21 34.24 -25.35
C GLY A 582 -47.92 34.39 -26.16
N LYS A 583 -46.74 34.17 -25.54
CA LYS A 583 -45.47 34.22 -26.26
C LYS A 583 -45.30 33.02 -27.20
N PRO A 584 -44.65 33.19 -28.37
CA PRO A 584 -44.37 32.07 -29.26
C PRO A 584 -43.43 31.05 -28.59
N LEU A 585 -43.64 29.77 -28.89
CA LEU A 585 -42.98 28.62 -28.23
C LEU A 585 -41.46 28.79 -28.08
N LYS A 586 -40.77 29.18 -29.15
CA LYS A 586 -39.31 29.35 -29.14
C LYS A 586 -38.84 30.45 -28.17
N THR A 587 -39.57 31.57 -28.12
CA THR A 587 -39.27 32.68 -27.20
C THR A 587 -39.66 32.34 -25.77
N ALA A 588 -40.75 31.60 -25.57
CA ALA A 588 -41.15 31.12 -24.25
C ALA A 588 -40.10 30.15 -23.65
N ILE A 589 -39.53 29.26 -24.47
CA ILE A 589 -38.42 28.37 -24.06
C ILE A 589 -37.20 29.19 -23.65
N GLU A 590 -36.71 30.11 -24.49
CA GLU A 590 -35.51 30.90 -24.20
C GLU A 590 -35.66 31.74 -22.92
N ILE A 591 -36.81 32.38 -22.74
CA ILE A 591 -37.10 33.17 -21.53
C ILE A 591 -37.30 32.26 -20.31
N GLY A 592 -37.97 31.12 -20.48
CA GLY A 592 -38.20 30.14 -19.43
C GLY A 592 -36.89 29.64 -18.83
N PHE A 593 -35.97 29.16 -19.66
CA PHE A 593 -34.64 28.73 -19.22
C PHE A 593 -33.85 29.87 -18.56
N LYS A 594 -33.86 31.08 -19.15
CA LYS A 594 -33.14 32.23 -18.58
C LYS A 594 -33.65 32.61 -17.19
N LYS A 595 -34.96 32.58 -16.97
CA LYS A 595 -35.57 32.94 -15.69
C LYS A 595 -35.46 31.83 -14.65
N ALA A 596 -35.60 30.56 -15.08
CA ALA A 596 -35.44 29.40 -14.20
C ALA A 596 -33.99 29.26 -13.70
N PHE A 597 -33.00 29.63 -14.51
CA PHE A 597 -31.58 29.48 -14.18
C PHE A 597 -31.18 30.07 -12.83
N SER A 598 -31.65 31.27 -12.48
CA SER A 598 -31.27 31.90 -11.21
C SER A 598 -31.79 31.14 -10.00
N ALA A 599 -33.02 30.62 -10.06
CA ALA A 599 -33.63 29.87 -8.96
C ALA A 599 -32.98 28.48 -8.82
N ILE A 600 -32.68 27.83 -9.95
CA ILE A 600 -31.98 26.54 -10.00
C ILE A 600 -30.58 26.67 -9.41
N LEU A 601 -29.83 27.69 -9.84
CA LEU A 601 -28.48 27.92 -9.35
C LEU A 601 -28.48 28.20 -7.84
N ASP A 602 -29.42 29.02 -7.34
CA ASP A 602 -29.54 29.35 -5.92
C ASP A 602 -29.79 28.10 -5.03
N SER A 603 -30.74 27.26 -5.44
CA SER A 603 -31.06 26.00 -4.74
C SER A 603 -29.89 25.01 -4.74
N HIS A 604 -29.22 24.85 -5.89
CA HIS A 604 -28.07 23.94 -6.02
C HIS A 604 -26.82 24.47 -5.31
N VAL A 605 -26.56 25.77 -5.32
CA VAL A 605 -25.44 26.37 -4.58
C VAL A 605 -25.61 26.15 -3.08
N THR A 606 -26.82 26.33 -2.55
CA THR A 606 -27.12 26.03 -1.13
C THR A 606 -26.83 24.57 -0.80
N SER A 607 -27.25 23.65 -1.68
CA SER A 607 -27.03 22.21 -1.50
C SER A 607 -25.55 21.83 -1.64
N ILE A 608 -24.80 22.49 -2.53
CA ILE A 608 -23.34 22.32 -2.66
C ILE A 608 -22.65 22.75 -1.37
N ILE A 609 -23.02 23.88 -0.78
CA ILE A 609 -22.44 24.35 0.49
C ILE A 609 -22.64 23.29 1.58
N THR A 610 -23.85 22.74 1.71
CA THR A 610 -24.13 21.63 2.65
C THR A 610 -23.28 20.41 2.33
N GLY A 611 -23.18 20.01 1.05
CA GLY A 611 -22.35 18.89 0.61
C GLY A 611 -20.87 19.08 0.94
N VAL A 612 -20.31 20.27 0.74
CA VAL A 612 -18.91 20.59 1.08
C VAL A 612 -18.68 20.50 2.59
N ILE A 613 -19.60 21.03 3.40
CA ILE A 613 -19.50 20.93 4.87
C ILE A 613 -19.55 19.46 5.30
N LEU A 614 -20.48 18.67 4.77
CA LEU A 614 -20.58 17.24 5.08
C LEU A 614 -19.34 16.45 4.63
N TYR A 615 -18.72 16.83 3.51
CA TYR A 615 -17.49 16.19 3.04
C TYR A 615 -16.29 16.53 3.93
N GLN A 616 -16.17 17.80 4.33
CA GLN A 616 -15.04 18.29 5.13
C GLN A 616 -15.07 17.78 6.57
N PHE A 617 -16.25 17.71 7.18
CA PHE A 617 -16.42 17.36 8.60
C PHE A 617 -17.01 15.97 8.84
N GLY A 618 -17.61 15.35 7.83
CA GLY A 618 -18.11 13.98 7.92
C GLY A 618 -16.96 12.97 7.87
N THR A 619 -17.20 11.77 8.38
CA THR A 619 -16.27 10.64 8.31
C THR A 619 -16.90 9.44 7.60
N GLY A 620 -16.08 8.68 6.87
CA GLY A 620 -16.44 7.42 6.23
C GLY A 620 -17.75 7.48 5.43
N PRO A 621 -18.86 6.86 5.89
CA PRO A 621 -20.12 6.83 5.15
C PRO A 621 -20.73 8.21 4.83
N ILE A 622 -20.55 9.20 5.70
CA ILE A 622 -21.10 10.56 5.50
C ILE A 622 -20.37 11.27 4.34
N GLN A 623 -19.06 11.05 4.20
CA GLN A 623 -18.29 11.59 3.08
C GLN A 623 -18.74 10.98 1.75
N GLY A 624 -19.08 9.68 1.74
CA GLY A 624 -19.68 9.02 0.58
C GLY A 624 -21.03 9.63 0.17
N PHE A 625 -21.91 9.93 1.13
CA PHE A 625 -23.15 10.67 0.87
C PHE A 625 -22.88 12.07 0.32
N ALA A 626 -21.95 12.81 0.92
CA ALA A 626 -21.63 14.17 0.50
C ALA A 626 -21.08 14.22 -0.93
N LEU A 627 -20.20 13.29 -1.28
CA LEU A 627 -19.57 13.22 -2.59
C LEU A 627 -20.56 12.82 -3.69
N THR A 628 -21.44 11.85 -3.42
CA THR A 628 -22.54 11.49 -4.34
C THR A 628 -23.50 12.66 -4.55
N LEU A 629 -23.85 13.40 -3.49
CA LEU A 629 -24.66 14.61 -3.57
C LEU A 629 -24.00 15.70 -4.44
N LEU A 630 -22.72 16.00 -4.20
CA LEU A 630 -21.97 17.02 -4.94
C LEU A 630 -21.87 16.67 -6.43
N PHE A 631 -21.50 15.43 -6.76
CA PHE A 631 -21.42 14.98 -8.14
C PHE A 631 -22.79 14.96 -8.82
N GLY A 632 -23.83 14.54 -8.10
CA GLY A 632 -25.21 14.59 -8.57
C GLY A 632 -25.69 15.99 -8.90
N ILE A 633 -25.41 16.98 -8.05
CA ILE A 633 -25.77 18.38 -8.31
C ILE A 633 -25.05 18.93 -9.55
N VAL A 634 -23.74 18.68 -9.67
CA VAL A 634 -22.95 19.14 -10.83
C VAL A 634 -23.44 18.48 -12.12
N ALA A 635 -23.65 17.16 -12.10
CA ALA A 635 -24.22 16.44 -13.23
C ALA A 635 -25.62 16.96 -13.56
N ASN A 636 -26.45 17.24 -12.54
CA ASN A 636 -27.81 17.74 -12.72
C ASN A 636 -27.83 19.10 -13.41
N LEU A 637 -27.06 20.07 -12.92
CA LEU A 637 -26.92 21.38 -13.55
C LEU A 637 -26.56 21.26 -15.03
N PHE A 638 -25.62 20.39 -15.38
CA PHE A 638 -25.25 20.17 -16.77
C PHE A 638 -26.39 19.51 -17.57
N THR A 639 -26.99 18.43 -17.07
CA THR A 639 -28.07 17.73 -17.78
C THR A 639 -29.32 18.60 -17.98
N ALA A 640 -29.77 19.31 -16.95
CA ALA A 640 -31.00 20.08 -16.97
C ALA A 640 -30.87 21.44 -17.66
N ILE A 641 -29.66 22.01 -17.77
CA ILE A 641 -29.47 23.32 -18.42
C ILE A 641 -28.94 23.16 -19.85
N VAL A 642 -28.08 22.18 -20.09
CA VAL A 642 -27.44 21.99 -21.40
C VAL A 642 -28.18 20.94 -22.22
N ILE A 643 -28.36 19.73 -21.69
CA ILE A 643 -28.87 18.60 -22.48
C ILE A 643 -30.36 18.76 -22.80
N THR A 644 -31.20 19.03 -21.79
CA THR A 644 -32.64 19.21 -22.02
C THR A 644 -32.92 20.38 -22.95
N HIS A 645 -32.19 21.50 -22.79
CA HIS A 645 -32.32 22.66 -23.66
C HIS A 645 -31.97 22.32 -25.12
N ILE A 646 -30.87 21.60 -25.36
CA ILE A 646 -30.49 21.13 -26.70
C ILE A 646 -31.55 20.20 -27.29
N MET A 647 -32.04 19.25 -26.50
CA MET A 647 -33.04 18.29 -26.96
C MET A 647 -34.35 18.99 -27.35
N ILE A 648 -34.80 19.95 -26.54
CA ILE A 648 -35.98 20.77 -26.83
C ILE A 648 -35.75 21.59 -28.11
N ASP A 649 -34.61 22.28 -28.22
CA ASP A 649 -34.27 23.07 -29.41
C ASP A 649 -34.29 22.22 -30.69
N ILE A 650 -33.67 21.03 -30.66
CA ILE A 650 -33.64 20.11 -31.81
C ILE A 650 -35.05 19.64 -32.19
N LEU A 651 -35.90 19.33 -31.21
CA LEU A 651 -37.27 18.88 -31.47
C LEU A 651 -38.13 19.99 -32.05
N VAL A 652 -37.98 21.22 -31.56
CA VAL A 652 -38.68 22.41 -32.08
C VAL A 652 -38.17 22.75 -33.48
N GLU A 653 -36.87 22.67 -33.76
CA GLU A 653 -36.29 22.85 -35.10
C GLU A 653 -36.80 21.80 -36.09
N LYS A 654 -37.04 20.55 -35.64
CA LYS A 654 -37.63 19.47 -36.45
C LYS A 654 -39.16 19.57 -36.61
N GLY A 655 -39.80 20.61 -36.07
CA GLY A 655 -41.24 20.82 -36.18
C GLY A 655 -42.10 19.95 -35.26
N VAL A 656 -41.50 19.27 -34.28
CA VAL A 656 -42.24 18.48 -33.28
C VAL A 656 -42.91 19.42 -32.28
N LYS A 657 -44.21 19.28 -32.06
CA LYS A 657 -44.95 20.06 -31.06
C LYS A 657 -44.59 19.58 -29.66
N VAL A 658 -43.64 20.26 -29.01
CA VAL A 658 -43.30 20.00 -27.61
C VAL A 658 -44.38 20.59 -26.70
N LYS A 659 -45.07 19.71 -25.98
CA LYS A 659 -45.97 20.03 -24.88
C LYS A 659 -45.23 19.95 -23.56
N PHE A 660 -45.53 20.87 -22.65
CA PHE A 660 -44.98 20.96 -21.30
C PHE A 660 -46.10 20.79 -20.25
N GLY A 661 -47.07 19.91 -20.53
CA GLY A 661 -48.28 19.73 -19.72
C GLY A 661 -49.52 20.32 -20.35
#